data_AF-A0A563EMZ6-F1
#
_entry.id   AF-A0A563EMZ6-F1
#
_cell.length_a   1.000
_cell.length_b   1.000
_cell.length_c   1.000
_cell.angle_alpha   90.00
_cell.angle_beta   90.00
_cell.angle_gamma   90.00
#
_symmetry.space_group_name_H-M   'P 1'
#
loop_
_entity.id
_entity.type
_entity.pdbx_description
1 polymer ?
#
loop_
_entity_poly.entity_id
_entity_poly.type
_entity_poly.pdbx_seq_one_letter_code
_entity_poly.pdbx_strand_id
1 'polypeptide(L)'
;MTYSVARMKSAELDRIGRTTADAGVGALRTERGNLPLDRIDVRATITGLVGHVVLTTDFVNTYDTALEATYVFPLPDRAAVTGMKMIADGRTVEAELQERGAARQSYDEAIAAGRRASIVEEERPDVFTMRVGNIPAGERVTVVLNLVGPLVYEDGAATFRFPLVVAPRYIPGTPLPSPSVGDGHAQDTDVVPDASRISPPVLLPGFPNPLRLSIGVEIDPAGLELGEVRSSLHTVTGEGNAITVVPGERADRDFVLRLAYAGNSSAVVCVPDADDSGEGTYQLTVLPPDATAPVRPRDVVLLLDRSGSMGGWKMVAARRAAARIVDTLTADDSFAVITFDDRVERPSTLGTGLSAGTDRHRFRAVEHLAGVQARGGTELFTPLHEGLGLLADAADGRDPVLVLVTDGQVGNEDQILRDIAPMINRTRVHAVGIDTAVNAGFLGRLVARGAGRCELVESEDRLDEAMEHIQRRIGAPVITDVAVSLESDVPRLPSAIYPGVPLVAFGRYRGAAPESVTVRGRTREGAEWQAAVAVQRRAERAITTQWARAALRHLEDEFVTGNRAVEPAIVQMSLRFGVLCRFTAFVAIDERVVSDGTVHRVTQPVELPAGWDLAMPQFAPQFAGGYGAAPTPTGGAPMPPPPPAPRAVQAAGARPGGRFRGRAESKKVAAPSLERMADSGLVSDFGIVPDDLAELREIAAMEAQRLELAAGLPAHERLELLADLASRLGTLIAARTGAGYEPLHRLVAELVAGGDTDQLWSRAVKALREFASAGQVVAPDRGSSFWR
;
A
#
# COMPACT_ATOMS: atom_id res chain seq x y z
N MET A 1 13.48 13.13 67.21
CA MET A 1 14.25 12.44 66.15
C MET A 1 14.31 13.38 64.96
N THR A 2 15.48 13.94 64.68
CA THR A 2 15.72 14.78 63.50
C THR A 2 16.10 13.86 62.35
N TYR A 3 15.21 13.73 61.37
CA TYR A 3 15.49 12.95 60.16
C TYR A 3 16.28 13.81 59.17
N SER A 4 17.52 13.40 58.88
CA SER A 4 18.32 13.93 57.78
C SER A 4 17.78 13.38 56.47
N VAL A 5 17.03 14.19 55.72
CA VAL A 5 16.63 13.85 54.35
C VAL A 5 17.81 14.15 53.44
N ALA A 6 18.44 13.10 52.90
CA ALA A 6 19.48 13.26 51.89
C ALA A 6 18.87 13.88 50.62
N ARG A 7 19.52 14.89 50.04
CA ARG A 7 19.14 15.42 48.72
C ARG A 7 19.40 14.35 47.66
N MET A 8 18.41 14.10 46.81
CA MET A 8 18.50 13.20 45.66
C MET A 8 19.67 13.58 44.76
N LYS A 9 20.35 12.56 44.23
CA LYS A 9 21.45 12.76 43.27
C LYS A 9 20.88 13.11 41.89
N SER A 10 21.64 13.84 41.08
CA SER A 10 21.23 14.23 39.71
C SER A 10 20.77 13.05 38.85
N ALA A 11 21.42 11.89 39.01
CA ALA A 11 21.05 10.64 38.33
C ALA A 11 19.72 10.03 38.79
N GLU A 12 19.19 10.39 39.96
CA GLU A 12 17.84 9.99 40.40
C GLU A 12 16.77 10.97 39.88
N LEU A 13 17.13 12.25 39.68
CA LEU A 13 16.30 13.24 39.01
C LEU A 13 16.08 12.88 37.53
N ASP A 14 17.09 12.39 36.84
CA ASP A 14 16.98 11.97 35.43
C ASP A 14 16.10 10.72 35.24
N ARG A 15 15.97 9.87 36.27
CA ARG A 15 15.02 8.73 36.25
C ARG A 15 13.58 9.16 36.49
N ILE A 16 13.35 10.28 37.17
CA ILE A 16 12.01 10.82 37.45
C ILE A 16 11.53 11.72 36.30
N GLY A 17 12.45 12.33 35.55
CA GLY A 17 12.15 13.21 34.42
C GLY A 17 11.51 12.56 33.18
N ARG A 18 11.28 11.25 33.17
CA ARG A 18 10.48 10.56 32.12
C ARG A 18 9.03 10.32 32.54
N THR A 19 8.48 11.24 33.32
CA THR A 19 7.03 11.41 33.44
C THR A 19 6.65 12.53 32.50
N THR A 20 5.75 12.28 31.55
CA THR A 20 4.93 13.36 30.99
C THR A 20 4.34 14.12 32.18
N ALA A 21 4.30 15.46 32.11
CA ALA A 21 3.79 16.29 33.21
C ALA A 21 2.36 15.93 33.65
N ASP A 22 1.66 15.12 32.84
CA ASP A 22 0.31 14.61 33.08
C ASP A 22 0.22 13.26 33.80
N ALA A 23 1.34 12.59 34.09
CA ALA A 23 1.33 11.33 34.82
C ALA A 23 1.14 11.58 36.34
N GLY A 24 -0.11 11.81 36.73
CA GLY A 24 -0.51 11.98 38.13
C GLY A 24 -0.21 10.78 39.03
N VAL A 25 -0.29 11.01 40.35
CA VAL A 25 -0.21 9.95 41.37
C VAL A 25 -1.33 8.93 41.12
N GLY A 26 -0.96 7.69 40.78
CA GLY A 26 -1.91 6.60 40.50
C GLY A 26 -1.84 6.00 39.08
N ALA A 27 -0.92 6.45 38.23
CA ALA A 27 -0.70 5.82 36.93
C ALA A 27 -0.26 4.34 37.08
N LEU A 28 -1.04 3.42 36.51
CA LEU A 28 -0.73 1.99 36.48
C LEU A 28 0.51 1.78 35.60
N ARG A 29 1.53 1.13 36.17
CA ARG A 29 2.72 0.69 35.43
C ARG A 29 2.50 -0.73 34.96
N THR A 30 2.78 -0.99 33.69
CA THR A 30 2.79 -2.35 33.14
C THR A 30 4.22 -2.90 33.22
N GLU A 31 4.37 -4.18 33.55
CA GLU A 31 5.67 -4.87 33.45
C GLU A 31 6.13 -5.05 31.99
N ARG A 32 5.24 -4.80 31.02
CA ARG A 32 5.52 -4.90 29.58
C ARG A 32 6.08 -3.61 28.96
N GLY A 33 6.34 -2.57 29.76
CA GLY A 33 6.84 -1.29 29.24
C GLY A 33 5.78 -0.46 28.49
N ASN A 34 6.21 0.65 27.89
CA ASN A 34 5.39 1.42 26.95
C ASN A 34 5.56 0.85 25.54
N LEU A 35 4.62 1.14 24.65
CA LEU A 35 4.76 0.81 23.25
C LEU A 35 5.97 1.56 22.63
N PRO A 36 6.69 0.96 21.66
CA PRO A 36 7.92 1.54 21.15
C PRO A 36 7.78 2.91 20.49
N LEU A 37 6.66 3.16 19.79
CA LEU A 37 6.46 4.40 19.06
C LEU A 37 6.07 5.54 20.03
N ASP A 38 6.94 6.55 20.11
CA ASP A 38 6.85 7.64 21.09
C ASP A 38 6.40 8.97 20.45
N ARG A 39 6.75 9.21 19.18
CA ARG A 39 6.37 10.43 18.46
C ARG A 39 6.12 10.18 16.97
N ILE A 40 5.11 10.87 16.43
CA ILE A 40 4.92 11.15 15.01
C ILE A 40 4.88 12.67 14.84
N ASP A 41 5.83 13.24 14.11
CA ASP A 41 5.84 14.66 13.71
C ASP A 41 5.78 14.75 12.19
N VAL A 42 4.76 15.45 11.69
CA VAL A 42 4.52 15.70 10.27
C VAL A 42 4.76 17.18 9.99
N ARG A 43 5.74 17.48 9.13
CA ARG A 43 6.01 18.84 8.66
C ARG A 43 5.75 18.91 7.17
N ALA A 44 4.73 19.66 6.78
CA ALA A 44 4.38 19.84 5.38
C ALA A 44 4.69 21.28 4.93
N THR A 45 5.26 21.42 3.74
CA THR A 45 5.34 22.68 3.00
C THR A 45 4.54 22.51 1.72
N ILE A 46 3.50 23.32 1.57
CA ILE A 46 2.64 23.33 0.39
C ILE A 46 3.07 24.52 -0.47
N THR A 47 3.54 24.23 -1.68
CA THR A 47 3.90 25.24 -2.68
C THR A 47 2.99 25.08 -3.89
N GLY A 48 1.99 25.96 -4.02
CA GLY A 48 0.92 25.83 -5.02
C GLY A 48 0.10 24.54 -4.83
N LEU A 49 0.29 23.56 -5.73
CA LEU A 49 -0.40 22.26 -5.73
C LEU A 49 0.53 21.07 -5.41
N VAL A 50 1.71 21.35 -4.86
CA VAL A 50 2.69 20.34 -4.48
C VAL A 50 2.88 20.38 -2.96
N GLY A 51 2.79 19.22 -2.30
CA GLY A 51 3.10 19.06 -0.89
C GLY A 51 4.42 18.35 -0.70
N HIS A 52 5.37 19.00 -0.03
CA HIS A 52 6.58 18.38 0.51
C HIS A 52 6.31 18.02 1.97
N VAL A 53 6.56 16.78 2.35
CA VAL A 53 6.32 16.32 3.72
C VAL A 53 7.59 15.69 4.28
N VAL A 54 7.95 16.09 5.49
CA VAL A 54 8.95 15.41 6.32
C VAL A 54 8.20 14.72 7.46
N LEU A 55 8.20 13.39 7.44
CA LEU A 55 7.64 12.55 8.49
C LEU A 55 8.77 12.10 9.42
N THR A 56 8.68 12.46 10.69
CA THR A 56 9.64 12.03 11.73
C THR A 56 8.95 11.11 12.73
N THR A 57 9.48 9.90 12.89
CA THR A 57 9.01 8.93 13.88
C THR A 57 10.09 8.63 14.90
N ASP A 58 9.76 8.70 16.20
CA ASP A 58 10.69 8.33 17.27
C ASP A 58 10.27 6.97 17.88
N PHE A 59 11.23 6.07 17.98
CA PHE A 59 11.12 4.79 18.68
C PHE A 59 11.96 4.83 19.95
N VAL A 60 11.39 4.40 21.07
CA VAL A 60 12.07 4.30 22.36
C VAL A 60 12.00 2.88 22.87
N ASN A 61 13.15 2.30 23.21
CA ASN A 61 13.18 0.99 23.83
C ASN A 61 13.00 1.11 25.35
N THR A 62 11.85 0.67 25.86
CA THR A 62 11.59 0.60 27.31
C THR A 62 11.89 -0.75 27.95
N TYR A 63 12.36 -1.73 27.17
CA TYR A 63 12.78 -3.04 27.64
C TYR A 63 14.24 -3.02 28.09
N ASP A 64 14.65 -4.06 28.81
CA ASP A 64 16.01 -4.28 29.31
C ASP A 64 16.91 -5.04 28.31
N THR A 65 16.35 -5.47 27.18
CA THR A 65 17.04 -6.12 26.07
C THR A 65 16.93 -5.30 24.79
N ALA A 66 17.76 -5.58 23.78
CA ALA A 66 17.68 -4.92 22.49
C ALA A 66 16.31 -5.16 21.83
N LEU A 67 15.74 -4.11 21.24
CA LEU A 67 14.40 -4.12 20.66
C LEU A 67 14.47 -4.04 19.14
N GLU A 68 13.61 -4.82 18.50
CA GLU A 68 13.20 -4.63 17.11
C GLU A 68 11.73 -4.23 17.09
N ALA A 69 11.45 -3.01 16.61
CA ALA A 69 10.11 -2.46 16.52
C ALA A 69 9.61 -2.49 15.07
N THR A 70 8.43 -3.06 14.85
CA THR A 70 7.71 -3.01 13.57
C THR A 70 6.57 -2.02 13.69
N TYR A 71 6.46 -1.06 12.77
CA TYR A 71 5.35 -0.12 12.69
C TYR A 71 4.77 -0.12 11.29
N VAL A 72 3.49 -0.44 11.18
CA VAL A 72 2.73 -0.37 9.92
C VAL A 72 1.90 0.91 9.97
N PHE A 73 2.05 1.75 8.95
CA PHE A 73 1.55 3.12 8.95
C PHE A 73 1.06 3.50 7.56
N PRO A 74 0.09 4.43 7.47
CA PRO A 74 -0.39 4.86 6.17
C PRO A 74 0.45 6.01 5.64
N LEU A 75 0.48 6.16 4.32
CA LEU A 75 0.96 7.37 3.64
C LEU A 75 -0.05 7.81 2.58
N PRO A 76 -0.04 9.09 2.17
CA PRO A 76 -0.87 9.54 1.06
C PRO A 76 -0.51 8.72 -0.18
N ASP A 77 -1.50 8.13 -0.81
CA ASP A 77 -1.28 7.10 -1.81
C ASP A 77 -0.42 7.63 -2.99
N ARG A 78 -0.72 8.85 -3.45
CA ARG A 78 0.00 9.53 -4.54
C ARG A 78 1.33 10.17 -4.13
N ALA A 79 1.71 10.08 -2.85
CA ALA A 79 3.01 10.58 -2.42
C ALA A 79 4.12 9.62 -2.86
N ALA A 80 5.23 10.22 -3.28
CA ALA A 80 6.49 9.55 -3.56
C ALA A 80 7.35 9.64 -2.29
N VAL A 81 7.77 8.51 -1.73
CA VAL A 81 8.82 8.50 -0.70
C VAL A 81 10.16 8.57 -1.43
N THR A 82 10.90 9.66 -1.21
CA THR A 82 12.13 9.98 -1.96
C THR A 82 13.40 9.86 -1.15
N GLY A 83 13.28 9.65 0.16
CA GLY A 83 14.44 9.50 1.01
C GLY A 83 14.06 9.07 2.42
N MET A 84 15.02 8.43 3.07
CA MET A 84 14.93 7.97 4.43
C MET A 84 16.28 8.16 5.11
N LYS A 85 16.25 8.52 6.39
CA LYS A 85 17.43 8.47 7.25
C LYS A 85 17.08 7.98 8.64
N MET A 86 18.06 7.36 9.28
CA MET A 86 18.00 6.90 10.66
C MET A 86 18.94 7.75 11.51
N ILE A 87 18.44 8.26 12.65
CA ILE A 87 19.22 9.02 13.62
C ILE A 87 19.24 8.23 14.93
N ALA A 88 20.43 7.82 15.36
CA ALA A 88 20.65 7.05 16.58
C ALA A 88 21.97 7.47 17.23
N ASP A 89 21.98 7.65 18.55
CA ASP A 89 23.21 8.01 19.30
C ASP A 89 23.97 9.21 18.70
N GLY A 90 23.23 10.26 18.30
CA GLY A 90 23.78 11.47 17.68
C GLY A 90 24.36 11.30 16.27
N ARG A 91 24.26 10.11 15.67
CA ARG A 91 24.68 9.82 14.28
C ARG A 91 23.47 9.81 13.37
N THR A 92 23.68 10.28 12.14
CA THR A 92 22.72 10.16 11.04
C THR A 92 23.27 9.15 10.04
N VAL A 93 22.45 8.18 9.67
CA VAL A 93 22.71 7.18 8.64
C VAL A 93 21.68 7.41 7.53
N GLU A 94 22.14 7.80 6.35
CA GLU A 94 21.29 7.90 5.17
C GLU A 94 20.94 6.50 4.67
N ALA A 95 19.68 6.29 4.30
CA ALA A 95 19.24 5.01 3.75
C ALA A 95 19.55 4.91 2.26
N GLU A 96 19.85 3.69 1.81
CA GLU A 96 19.99 3.36 0.41
C GLU A 96 18.70 2.75 -0.11
N LEU A 97 18.24 3.20 -1.28
CA LEU A 97 17.15 2.54 -1.99
C LEU A 97 17.72 1.33 -2.74
N GLN A 98 17.22 0.14 -2.44
CA GLN A 98 17.66 -1.10 -3.04
C GLN A 98 16.44 -1.91 -3.53
N GLU A 99 16.68 -2.91 -4.37
CA GLU A 99 15.66 -3.92 -4.65
C GLU A 99 15.18 -4.57 -3.34
N ARG A 100 13.88 -4.79 -3.19
CA ARG A 100 13.25 -5.18 -1.93
C ARG A 100 13.88 -6.44 -1.31
N GLY A 101 14.20 -7.44 -2.13
CA GLY A 101 14.87 -8.67 -1.67
C GLY A 101 16.26 -8.40 -1.08
N ALA A 102 17.08 -7.61 -1.79
CA ALA A 102 18.42 -7.24 -1.37
C ALA A 102 18.41 -6.36 -0.10
N ALA A 103 17.46 -5.42 -0.01
CA ALA A 103 17.27 -4.58 1.16
C ALA A 103 16.93 -5.39 2.42
N ARG A 104 16.00 -6.36 2.29
CA ARG A 104 15.62 -7.27 3.38
C ARG A 104 16.80 -8.10 3.85
N GLN A 105 17.54 -8.70 2.91
CA GLN A 105 18.72 -9.47 3.22
C GLN A 105 19.76 -8.61 3.97
N SER A 106 20.05 -7.41 3.46
CA SER A 106 20.99 -6.48 4.09
C SER A 106 20.56 -6.07 5.51
N TYR A 107 19.26 -5.83 5.70
CA TYR A 107 18.69 -5.54 7.01
C TYR A 107 18.82 -6.73 7.97
N ASP A 108 18.40 -7.93 7.58
CA ASP A 108 18.42 -9.13 8.44
C ASP A 108 19.87 -9.52 8.80
N GLU A 109 20.82 -9.41 7.87
CA GLU A 109 22.25 -9.58 8.13
C GLU A 109 22.78 -8.55 9.13
N ALA A 110 22.34 -7.30 9.04
CA ALA A 110 22.71 -6.27 10.01
C ALA A 110 22.12 -6.56 11.39
N ILE A 111 20.86 -7.00 11.48
CA ILE A 111 20.23 -7.36 12.76
C ILE A 111 20.96 -8.53 13.41
N ALA A 112 21.25 -9.59 12.66
CA ALA A 112 22.00 -10.76 13.14
C ALA A 112 23.44 -10.42 13.55
N ALA A 113 24.07 -9.45 12.90
CA ALA A 113 25.39 -8.93 13.26
C ALA A 113 25.37 -7.97 14.47
N GLY A 114 24.20 -7.75 15.09
CA GLY A 114 24.03 -6.86 16.23
C GLY A 114 24.12 -5.37 15.88
N ARG A 115 24.01 -5.00 14.60
CA ARG A 115 24.07 -3.61 14.12
C ARG A 115 22.69 -2.96 14.12
N ARG A 116 22.61 -1.66 14.42
CA ARG A 116 21.36 -0.90 14.26
C ARG A 116 21.02 -0.83 12.78
N ALA A 117 19.79 -1.16 12.44
CA ALA A 117 19.30 -1.01 11.08
C ALA A 117 17.85 -0.57 11.08
N SER A 118 17.44 0.09 10.01
CA SER A 118 16.05 0.36 9.72
C SER A 118 15.74 0.10 8.25
N ILE A 119 14.54 -0.39 7.98
CA ILE A 119 14.04 -0.66 6.62
C ILE A 119 12.62 -0.12 6.49
N VAL A 120 12.29 0.45 5.32
CA VAL A 120 10.94 0.91 4.96
C VAL A 120 10.51 0.30 3.64
N GLU A 121 9.31 -0.28 3.64
CA GLU A 121 8.73 -1.02 2.52
C GLU A 121 7.29 -0.57 2.22
N GLU A 122 6.88 -0.60 0.95
CA GLU A 122 5.50 -0.41 0.51
C GLU A 122 4.80 -1.77 0.39
N GLU A 123 3.77 -2.02 1.21
CA GLU A 123 2.98 -3.25 1.16
C GLU A 123 1.70 -3.05 0.30
N ARG A 124 1.11 -1.85 0.38
CA ARG A 124 0.00 -1.38 -0.47
C ARG A 124 0.23 0.08 -0.86
N PRO A 125 -0.49 0.62 -1.86
CA PRO A 125 -0.33 2.03 -2.27
C PRO A 125 -0.42 3.05 -1.14
N ASP A 126 -1.15 2.73 -0.07
CA ASP A 126 -1.38 3.54 1.11
C ASP A 126 -0.92 2.87 2.43
N VAL A 127 -0.28 1.68 2.40
CA VAL A 127 0.17 0.96 3.61
C VAL A 127 1.66 0.63 3.50
N PHE A 128 2.41 1.12 4.48
CA PHE A 128 3.86 1.00 4.54
C PHE A 128 4.27 0.34 5.85
N THR A 129 5.37 -0.39 5.82
CA THR A 129 5.96 -1.01 7.01
C THR A 129 7.33 -0.43 7.23
N MET A 130 7.62 -0.02 8.47
CA MET A 130 8.97 0.30 8.93
C MET A 130 9.39 -0.67 10.03
N ARG A 131 10.59 -1.24 9.91
CA ARG A 131 11.23 -2.01 10.97
C ARG A 131 12.47 -1.26 11.44
N VAL A 132 12.64 -1.14 12.75
CA VAL A 132 13.80 -0.51 13.39
C VAL A 132 14.36 -1.50 14.40
N GLY A 133 15.51 -2.07 14.09
CA GLY A 133 16.10 -3.17 14.84
C GLY A 133 17.34 -2.77 15.64
N ASN A 134 17.64 -3.60 16.64
CA ASN A 134 18.77 -3.43 17.56
C ASN A 134 18.77 -2.09 18.31
N ILE A 135 17.59 -1.60 18.72
CA ILE A 135 17.49 -0.42 19.61
C ILE A 135 17.93 -0.85 21.01
N PRO A 136 19.05 -0.36 21.57
CA PRO A 136 19.50 -0.75 22.90
C PRO A 136 18.55 -0.28 24.02
N ALA A 137 18.64 -0.93 25.18
CA ALA A 137 17.79 -0.62 26.33
C ALA A 137 17.85 0.86 26.73
N GLY A 138 16.70 1.52 26.81
CA GLY A 138 16.57 2.92 27.21
C GLY A 138 16.93 3.96 26.15
N GLU A 139 17.42 3.53 24.97
CA GLU A 139 17.79 4.39 23.85
C GLU A 139 16.59 4.79 22.98
N ARG A 140 16.84 5.80 22.14
CA ARG A 140 15.92 6.32 21.14
C ARG A 140 16.55 6.23 19.75
N VAL A 141 15.74 5.81 18.78
CA VAL A 141 16.06 5.90 17.34
C VAL A 141 14.97 6.72 16.66
N THR A 142 15.38 7.68 15.84
CA THR A 142 14.48 8.50 15.03
C THR A 142 14.61 8.10 13.56
N VAL A 143 13.50 7.85 12.88
CA VAL A 143 13.46 7.66 11.43
C VAL A 143 12.81 8.90 10.81
N VAL A 144 13.41 9.41 9.74
CA VAL A 144 12.90 10.58 8.99
C VAL A 144 12.67 10.17 7.54
N LEU A 145 11.46 10.36 7.04
CA LEU A 145 11.08 10.14 5.64
C LEU A 145 10.80 11.46 4.95
N ASN A 146 11.26 11.59 3.71
CA ASN A 146 10.92 12.68 2.82
C ASN A 146 9.89 12.21 1.80
N LEU A 147 8.80 12.98 1.66
CA LEU A 147 7.72 12.68 0.74
C LEU A 147 7.40 13.89 -0.14
N VAL A 148 6.99 13.61 -1.38
CA VAL A 148 6.48 14.61 -2.32
C VAL A 148 5.19 14.09 -2.91
N GLY A 149 4.11 14.87 -2.82
CA GLY A 149 2.81 14.45 -3.35
C GLY A 149 2.04 15.61 -4.01
N PRO A 150 1.16 15.32 -4.99
CA PRO A 150 0.27 16.32 -5.55
C PRO A 150 -0.90 16.58 -4.59
N LEU A 151 -1.37 17.83 -4.55
CA LEU A 151 -2.67 18.16 -3.96
C LEU A 151 -3.76 17.95 -5.02
N VAL A 152 -4.90 17.40 -4.59
CA VAL A 152 -6.06 17.26 -5.46
C VAL A 152 -6.76 18.60 -5.55
N TYR A 153 -6.77 19.23 -6.72
CA TYR A 153 -7.49 20.48 -6.96
C TYR A 153 -8.83 20.22 -7.62
N GLU A 154 -9.90 20.72 -7.01
CA GLU A 154 -11.28 20.58 -7.45
C GLU A 154 -12.12 21.76 -7.00
N ASP A 155 -13.01 22.24 -7.86
CA ASP A 155 -14.00 23.28 -7.55
C ASP A 155 -13.40 24.54 -6.89
N GLY A 156 -12.21 24.94 -7.33
CA GLY A 156 -11.52 26.11 -6.79
C GLY A 156 -10.78 25.86 -5.48
N ALA A 157 -10.66 24.61 -5.02
CA ALA A 157 -9.94 24.27 -3.79
C ALA A 157 -8.95 23.12 -3.97
N ALA A 158 -7.75 23.27 -3.40
CA ALA A 158 -6.78 22.20 -3.27
C ALA A 158 -6.97 21.45 -1.95
N THR A 159 -6.90 20.13 -1.98
CA THR A 159 -6.98 19.28 -0.78
C THR A 159 -5.62 18.62 -0.52
N PHE A 160 -5.04 18.92 0.64
CA PHE A 160 -3.94 18.18 1.24
C PHE A 160 -4.51 17.18 2.25
N ARG A 161 -4.22 15.89 2.06
CA ARG A 161 -4.63 14.81 2.98
C ARG A 161 -3.39 14.06 3.44
N PHE A 162 -3.25 13.90 4.75
CA PHE A 162 -2.24 13.05 5.37
C PHE A 162 -2.93 12.01 6.27
N PRO A 163 -2.91 10.71 5.91
CA PRO A 163 -3.52 9.68 6.72
C PRO A 163 -2.67 9.39 7.96
N LEU A 164 -3.32 9.02 9.08
CA LEU A 164 -2.64 8.76 10.36
C LEU A 164 -2.88 7.35 10.91
N VAL A 165 -3.88 6.63 10.39
CA VAL A 165 -4.26 5.29 10.85
C VAL A 165 -4.42 4.33 9.67
N VAL A 166 -3.91 3.11 9.83
CA VAL A 166 -4.27 2.00 8.94
C VAL A 166 -5.55 1.37 9.50
N ALA A 167 -6.68 1.66 8.86
CA ALA A 167 -7.96 1.09 9.27
C ALA A 167 -7.98 -0.44 9.06
N PRO A 168 -8.69 -1.20 9.91
CA PRO A 168 -8.86 -2.64 9.73
C PRO A 168 -9.52 -2.95 8.38
N ARG A 169 -8.95 -3.90 7.63
CA ARG A 169 -9.43 -4.30 6.31
C ARG A 169 -10.16 -5.64 6.36
N TYR A 170 -11.21 -5.78 5.56
CA TYR A 170 -11.87 -7.05 5.31
C TYR A 170 -10.93 -7.96 4.50
N ILE A 171 -10.63 -9.15 5.03
CA ILE A 171 -9.75 -10.14 4.42
C ILE A 171 -10.59 -11.35 3.97
N PRO A 172 -10.95 -11.45 2.67
CA PRO A 172 -11.68 -12.59 2.15
C PRO A 172 -10.77 -13.80 1.94
N GLY A 173 -11.39 -14.95 1.65
CA GLY A 173 -10.70 -16.19 1.30
C GLY A 173 -10.57 -17.18 2.46
N THR A 174 -9.95 -18.31 2.16
CA THR A 174 -9.67 -19.37 3.13
C THR A 174 -8.27 -19.19 3.71
N PRO A 175 -8.10 -19.24 5.04
CA PRO A 175 -6.78 -19.16 5.65
C PRO A 175 -5.81 -20.21 5.13
N LEU A 176 -4.58 -19.79 4.84
CA LEU A 176 -3.50 -20.67 4.43
C LEU A 176 -2.99 -21.47 5.64
N PRO A 177 -2.57 -22.73 5.43
CA PRO A 177 -2.04 -23.57 6.50
C PRO A 177 -0.61 -23.19 6.91
N SER A 178 0.07 -22.36 6.12
CA SER A 178 1.42 -21.87 6.39
C SER A 178 1.43 -20.81 7.50
N PRO A 179 2.55 -20.63 8.20
CA PRO A 179 2.74 -19.48 9.08
C PRO A 179 2.53 -18.16 8.33
N SER A 180 2.06 -17.15 9.04
CA SER A 180 1.88 -15.82 8.48
C SER A 180 3.21 -15.19 8.03
N VAL A 181 3.18 -14.47 6.91
CA VAL A 181 4.36 -13.79 6.34
C VAL A 181 4.66 -12.43 6.99
N GLY A 182 3.81 -11.98 7.91
CA GLY A 182 3.94 -10.77 8.72
C GLY A 182 3.34 -10.94 10.13
N ASP A 183 3.42 -9.87 10.93
CA ASP A 183 3.07 -9.89 12.36
C ASP A 183 1.70 -9.27 12.69
N GLY A 184 0.84 -9.09 11.68
CA GLY A 184 -0.50 -8.53 11.79
C GLY A 184 -1.51 -9.47 12.45
N HIS A 185 -2.71 -8.95 12.72
CA HIS A 185 -3.77 -9.68 13.40
C HIS A 185 -4.55 -10.63 12.47
N ALA A 186 -4.53 -10.41 11.14
CA ALA A 186 -5.23 -11.25 10.19
C ALA A 186 -4.35 -12.41 9.69
N GLN A 187 -4.98 -13.56 9.47
CA GLN A 187 -4.32 -14.70 8.83
C GLN A 187 -4.23 -14.49 7.33
N ASP A 188 -3.13 -14.96 6.73
CA ASP A 188 -2.97 -14.95 5.27
C ASP A 188 -3.96 -15.94 4.64
N THR A 189 -4.54 -15.56 3.50
CA THR A 189 -5.55 -16.36 2.80
C THR A 189 -5.12 -16.67 1.37
N ASP A 190 -5.82 -17.60 0.72
CA ASP A 190 -5.65 -17.89 -0.71
C ASP A 190 -5.93 -16.67 -1.62
N VAL A 191 -6.74 -15.72 -1.16
CA VAL A 191 -7.06 -14.47 -1.86
C VAL A 191 -6.12 -13.32 -1.48
N VAL A 192 -5.72 -13.26 -0.22
CA VAL A 192 -4.83 -12.22 0.34
C VAL A 192 -3.66 -12.92 1.05
N PRO A 193 -2.65 -13.39 0.29
CA PRO A 193 -1.55 -14.21 0.83
C PRO A 193 -0.59 -13.44 1.74
N ASP A 194 -0.78 -12.13 1.87
CA ASP A 194 0.01 -11.21 2.69
C ASP A 194 -0.85 -10.38 3.65
N ALA A 195 -2.05 -10.87 4.00
CA ALA A 195 -2.99 -10.19 4.89
C ALA A 195 -2.34 -9.76 6.22
N SER A 196 -1.45 -10.59 6.76
CA SER A 196 -0.69 -10.34 7.99
C SER A 196 0.29 -9.16 7.89
N ARG A 197 0.66 -8.69 6.69
CA ARG A 197 1.51 -7.50 6.51
C ARG A 197 0.73 -6.19 6.46
N ILE A 198 -0.56 -6.27 6.16
CA ILE A 198 -1.43 -5.10 5.95
C ILE A 198 -2.47 -4.92 7.08
N SER A 199 -2.43 -5.77 8.11
CA SER A 199 -3.40 -5.81 9.21
C SER A 199 -2.72 -5.58 10.57
N PRO A 200 -2.15 -4.40 10.83
CA PRO A 200 -1.48 -4.15 12.11
C PRO A 200 -2.41 -4.39 13.30
N PRO A 201 -1.89 -4.89 14.44
CA PRO A 201 -2.68 -5.01 15.65
C PRO A 201 -3.35 -3.68 16.01
N VAL A 202 -4.59 -3.75 16.52
CA VAL A 202 -5.35 -2.54 16.89
C VAL A 202 -5.28 -2.33 18.39
N LEU A 203 -5.04 -1.08 18.80
CA LEU A 203 -5.02 -0.66 20.19
C LEU A 203 -6.43 -0.75 20.77
N LEU A 204 -6.56 -1.41 21.92
CA LEU A 204 -7.86 -1.56 22.58
C LEU A 204 -8.40 -0.20 23.05
N PRO A 205 -9.72 0.06 22.92
CA PRO A 205 -10.33 1.29 23.41
C PRO A 205 -10.04 1.52 24.89
N GLY A 206 -9.69 2.77 25.24
CA GLY A 206 -9.38 3.16 26.62
C GLY A 206 -7.97 2.81 27.08
N PHE A 207 -7.15 2.13 26.27
CA PHE A 207 -5.73 1.99 26.56
C PHE A 207 -5.04 3.36 26.43
N PRO A 208 -4.24 3.80 27.43
CA PRO A 208 -3.54 5.07 27.32
C PRO A 208 -2.54 5.00 26.16
N ASN A 209 -2.70 5.87 25.17
CA ASN A 209 -1.75 5.98 24.07
C ASN A 209 -0.74 7.11 24.38
N PRO A 210 0.53 6.79 24.68
CA PRO A 210 1.56 7.79 24.96
C PRO A 210 2.08 8.51 23.69
N LEU A 211 1.59 8.12 22.50
CA LEU A 211 2.03 8.68 21.22
C LEU A 211 1.84 10.20 21.17
N ARG A 212 2.93 10.92 20.96
CA ARG A 212 2.88 12.37 20.70
C ARG A 212 2.72 12.63 19.20
N LEU A 213 1.56 13.13 18.82
CA LEU A 213 1.28 13.59 17.46
C LEU A 213 1.52 15.10 17.35
N SER A 214 2.26 15.52 16.34
CA SER A 214 2.35 16.93 15.93
C SER A 214 2.29 17.05 14.42
N ILE A 215 1.52 18.02 13.93
CA ILE A 215 1.37 18.31 12.52
C ILE A 215 1.52 19.82 12.32
N GLY A 216 2.47 20.22 11.48
CA GLY A 216 2.67 21.59 11.06
C GLY A 216 2.65 21.69 9.54
N VAL A 217 1.96 22.69 9.01
CA VAL A 217 1.83 22.95 7.58
C VAL A 217 2.19 24.41 7.31
N GLU A 218 3.11 24.63 6.39
CA GLU A 218 3.44 25.96 5.85
C GLU A 218 2.87 26.07 4.43
N ILE A 219 2.12 27.14 4.15
CA ILE A 219 1.47 27.33 2.85
C ILE A 219 2.11 28.53 2.12
N ASP A 220 2.82 28.22 1.04
CA ASP A 220 3.22 29.17 0.00
C ASP A 220 2.25 29.02 -1.18
N PRO A 221 1.37 29.99 -1.44
CA PRO A 221 0.42 29.89 -2.53
C PRO A 221 1.08 30.01 -3.92
N ALA A 222 2.39 30.29 -4.01
CA ALA A 222 3.17 30.30 -5.26
C ALA A 222 2.58 31.21 -6.35
N GLY A 223 1.98 32.33 -5.95
CA GLY A 223 1.33 33.30 -6.84
C GLY A 223 -0.15 33.05 -7.11
N LEU A 224 -0.76 32.00 -6.53
CA LEU A 224 -2.21 31.85 -6.46
C LEU A 224 -2.79 32.77 -5.37
N GLU A 225 -4.02 33.26 -5.54
CA GLU A 225 -4.68 34.01 -4.47
C GLU A 225 -5.28 33.01 -3.48
N LEU A 226 -4.73 32.91 -2.27
CA LEU A 226 -5.24 32.01 -1.23
C LEU A 226 -6.50 32.61 -0.57
N GLY A 227 -7.60 31.87 -0.61
CA GLY A 227 -8.87 32.18 0.04
C GLY A 227 -9.00 31.52 1.41
N GLU A 228 -10.19 30.96 1.68
CA GLU A 228 -10.47 30.27 2.94
C GLU A 228 -9.66 28.97 3.08
N VAL A 229 -9.18 28.71 4.31
CA VAL A 229 -8.50 27.47 4.67
C VAL A 229 -9.33 26.71 5.73
N ARG A 230 -9.68 25.45 5.45
CA ARG A 230 -10.47 24.60 6.34
C ARG A 230 -9.68 23.34 6.71
N SER A 231 -9.81 22.87 7.95
CA SER A 231 -9.13 21.66 8.44
C SER A 231 -10.10 20.67 9.08
N SER A 232 -9.82 19.37 8.96
CA SER A 232 -10.56 18.31 9.65
C SER A 232 -10.20 18.18 11.13
N LEU A 233 -9.03 18.69 11.56
CA LEU A 233 -8.58 18.67 12.96
C LEU A 233 -8.60 20.08 13.56
N HIS A 234 -8.63 20.14 14.89
CA HIS A 234 -8.47 21.41 15.60
C HIS A 234 -7.07 21.95 15.33
N THR A 235 -7.03 23.10 14.68
CA THR A 235 -5.79 23.76 14.25
C THR A 235 -5.77 25.20 14.72
N VAL A 236 -4.56 25.69 14.95
CA VAL A 236 -4.28 27.10 15.21
C VAL A 236 -3.50 27.64 14.03
N THR A 237 -3.98 28.73 13.45
CA THR A 237 -3.25 29.50 12.44
C THR A 237 -2.21 30.37 13.14
N GLY A 238 -0.94 30.21 12.78
CA GLY A 238 0.19 31.01 13.26
C GLY A 238 0.46 32.23 12.38
N GLU A 239 1.56 32.93 12.66
CA GLU A 239 2.08 34.00 11.79
C GLU A 239 2.55 33.41 10.44
N GLY A 240 2.15 34.02 9.32
CA GLY A 240 2.67 33.68 7.99
C GLY A 240 2.16 32.36 7.39
N ASN A 241 0.85 32.24 7.15
CA ASN A 241 0.21 31.08 6.49
C ASN A 241 0.59 29.69 7.07
N ALA A 242 1.11 29.67 8.30
CA ALA A 242 1.47 28.45 9.01
C ALA A 242 0.26 27.94 9.79
N ILE A 243 0.04 26.63 9.76
CA ILE A 243 -1.06 25.95 10.44
C ILE A 243 -0.46 24.84 11.30
N THR A 244 -0.85 24.78 12.57
CA THR A 244 -0.39 23.73 13.48
C THR A 244 -1.59 23.07 14.16
N VAL A 245 -1.60 21.74 14.21
CA VAL A 245 -2.61 20.97 14.94
C VAL A 245 -2.41 21.14 16.45
N VAL A 246 -3.51 21.31 17.19
CA VAL A 246 -3.48 21.48 18.64
C VAL A 246 -2.92 20.22 19.32
N PRO A 247 -2.02 20.35 20.33
CA PRO A 247 -1.52 19.20 21.07
C PRO A 247 -2.64 18.37 21.72
N GLY A 248 -2.50 17.04 21.72
CA GLY A 248 -3.44 16.11 22.36
C GLY A 248 -4.40 15.39 21.40
N GLU A 249 -4.37 15.71 20.11
CA GLU A 249 -5.07 14.96 19.07
C GLU A 249 -4.52 13.53 18.94
N ARG A 250 -5.41 12.58 18.63
CA ARG A 250 -5.06 11.17 18.42
C ARG A 250 -4.78 10.90 16.94
N ALA A 251 -3.92 9.93 16.67
CA ALA A 251 -3.68 9.41 15.33
C ALA A 251 -4.79 8.42 14.90
N ASP A 252 -6.05 8.81 15.04
CA ASP A 252 -7.24 7.96 14.81
C ASP A 252 -8.06 8.36 13.56
N ARG A 253 -7.60 9.35 12.79
CA ARG A 253 -8.26 9.85 11.59
C ARG A 253 -7.30 10.58 10.66
N ASP A 254 -7.71 10.77 9.42
CA ASP A 254 -6.94 11.54 8.45
C ASP A 254 -6.92 13.04 8.78
N PHE A 255 -5.75 13.66 8.60
CA PHE A 255 -5.63 15.10 8.58
C PHE A 255 -5.92 15.61 7.16
N VAL A 256 -6.97 16.41 7.01
CA VAL A 256 -7.40 17.01 5.74
C VAL A 256 -7.32 18.53 5.89
N LEU A 257 -6.67 19.17 4.93
CA LEU A 257 -6.58 20.62 4.80
C LEU A 257 -7.07 21.02 3.41
N ARG A 258 -8.10 21.86 3.34
CA ARG A 258 -8.67 22.37 2.09
C ARG A 258 -8.32 23.84 1.95
N LEU A 259 -7.70 24.19 0.83
CA LEU A 259 -7.17 25.49 0.49
C LEU A 259 -7.97 26.04 -0.69
N ALA A 260 -8.86 27.00 -0.47
CA ALA A 260 -9.51 27.69 -1.58
C ALA A 260 -8.49 28.59 -2.29
N TYR A 261 -8.45 28.54 -3.62
CA TYR A 261 -7.63 29.43 -4.44
C TYR A 261 -8.53 30.24 -5.39
N ALA A 262 -8.24 31.52 -5.52
CA ALA A 262 -8.80 32.39 -6.54
C ALA A 262 -7.82 32.45 -7.73
N GLY A 263 -8.36 32.23 -8.93
CA GLY A 263 -7.58 32.24 -10.17
C GLY A 263 -7.43 30.86 -10.79
N ASN A 264 -7.90 30.76 -12.03
CA ASN A 264 -7.92 29.53 -12.80
C ASN A 264 -7.22 29.83 -14.14
N SER A 265 -5.89 29.67 -14.21
CA SER A 265 -5.16 29.69 -15.49
C SER A 265 -4.54 28.32 -15.79
N SER A 266 -4.81 27.81 -16.99
CA SER A 266 -4.14 26.60 -17.49
C SER A 266 -2.65 26.89 -17.67
N ALA A 267 -1.79 25.95 -17.27
CA ALA A 267 -0.34 26.11 -17.37
C ALA A 267 0.33 24.77 -17.70
N VAL A 268 1.44 24.84 -18.43
CA VAL A 268 2.39 23.73 -18.52
C VAL A 268 3.67 24.14 -17.82
N VAL A 269 4.15 23.30 -16.91
CA VAL A 269 5.47 23.48 -16.29
C VAL A 269 6.40 22.41 -16.84
N CYS A 270 7.48 22.82 -17.50
CA CYS A 270 8.54 21.93 -17.98
C CYS A 270 9.78 22.05 -17.09
N VAL A 271 10.33 20.90 -16.72
CA VAL A 271 11.51 20.75 -15.87
C VAL A 271 12.52 19.90 -16.63
N PRO A 272 13.67 20.45 -17.04
CA PRO A 272 14.72 19.69 -17.70
C PRO A 272 15.36 18.70 -16.73
N ASP A 273 15.81 17.56 -17.24
CA ASP A 273 16.60 16.61 -16.44
C ASP A 273 17.97 17.18 -16.08
N ALA A 274 18.53 16.71 -14.96
CA ALA A 274 19.80 17.18 -14.45
C ALA A 274 21.02 16.66 -15.23
N ASP A 275 20.84 15.67 -16.11
CA ASP A 275 21.91 14.97 -16.83
C ASP A 275 22.23 15.55 -18.21
N ASP A 276 21.65 16.71 -18.56
CA ASP A 276 21.77 17.38 -19.86
C ASP A 276 21.46 16.45 -21.06
N SER A 277 20.69 15.39 -20.85
CA SER A 277 20.28 14.41 -21.86
C SER A 277 19.43 14.99 -22.99
N GLY A 278 19.00 16.25 -22.84
CA GLY A 278 17.99 16.87 -23.71
C GLY A 278 16.59 16.33 -23.45
N GLU A 279 16.37 15.58 -22.36
CA GLU A 279 15.06 15.15 -21.91
C GLU A 279 14.59 15.98 -20.71
N GLY A 280 13.30 15.89 -20.40
CA GLY A 280 12.74 16.49 -19.20
C GLY A 280 11.33 16.00 -18.90
N THR A 281 10.78 16.51 -17.80
CA THR A 281 9.43 16.19 -17.34
C THR A 281 8.53 17.41 -17.46
N TYR A 282 7.26 17.21 -17.79
CA TYR A 282 6.25 18.25 -17.74
C TYR A 282 5.07 17.90 -16.84
N GLN A 283 4.45 18.94 -16.27
CA GLN A 283 3.12 18.89 -15.67
C GLN A 283 2.19 19.82 -16.48
N LEU A 284 1.11 19.27 -17.00
CA LEU A 284 0.04 19.98 -17.70
C LEU A 284 -1.15 20.14 -16.75
N THR A 285 -1.61 21.38 -16.57
CA THR A 285 -2.85 21.69 -15.87
C THR A 285 -3.78 22.45 -16.82
N VAL A 286 -4.96 21.91 -17.08
CA VAL A 286 -5.95 22.48 -17.99
C VAL A 286 -7.28 22.58 -17.28
N LEU A 287 -7.84 23.78 -17.25
CA LEU A 287 -9.13 23.99 -16.61
C LEU A 287 -10.28 23.62 -17.54
N PRO A 288 -11.40 23.13 -16.99
CA PRO A 288 -12.58 22.84 -17.77
C PRO A 288 -13.14 24.13 -18.36
N PRO A 289 -13.65 24.09 -19.60
CA PRO A 289 -14.39 25.22 -20.15
C PRO A 289 -15.74 25.36 -19.43
N ASP A 290 -16.25 26.59 -19.37
CA ASP A 290 -17.59 26.93 -18.90
C ASP A 290 -18.65 26.48 -19.94
N ALA A 291 -18.77 25.18 -20.16
CA ALA A 291 -19.75 24.63 -21.10
C ALA A 291 -20.75 23.73 -20.37
N THR A 292 -22.01 24.14 -20.37
CA THR A 292 -23.14 23.33 -19.92
C THR A 292 -23.72 22.58 -21.12
N ALA A 293 -23.31 21.33 -21.33
CA ALA A 293 -23.88 20.49 -22.39
C ALA A 293 -25.14 19.74 -21.91
N PRO A 294 -26.14 19.48 -22.79
CA PRO A 294 -27.36 18.78 -22.42
C PRO A 294 -27.09 17.35 -21.92
N VAL A 295 -27.85 16.94 -20.90
CA VAL A 295 -27.71 15.63 -20.24
C VAL A 295 -28.27 14.54 -21.16
N ARG A 296 -27.42 13.56 -21.54
CA ARG A 296 -27.87 12.30 -22.14
C ARG A 296 -28.54 11.42 -21.08
N PRO A 297 -29.55 10.61 -21.45
CA PRO A 297 -30.13 9.62 -20.57
C PRO A 297 -29.06 8.66 -20.03
N ARG A 298 -29.22 8.23 -18.79
CA ARG A 298 -28.20 7.48 -18.04
C ARG A 298 -28.73 6.11 -17.64
N ASP A 299 -27.82 5.14 -17.58
CA ASP A 299 -28.06 3.85 -16.96
C ASP A 299 -27.20 3.78 -15.70
N VAL A 300 -27.83 3.88 -14.54
CA VAL A 300 -27.14 4.07 -13.26
C VAL A 300 -27.25 2.84 -12.37
N VAL A 301 -26.13 2.20 -12.03
CA VAL A 301 -26.10 1.17 -10.98
C VAL A 301 -25.51 1.74 -9.72
N LEU A 302 -26.30 1.78 -8.66
CA LEU A 302 -25.88 2.22 -7.34
C LEU A 302 -25.57 1.01 -6.45
N LEU A 303 -24.30 0.89 -6.05
CA LEU A 303 -23.83 -0.09 -5.09
C LEU A 303 -23.67 0.57 -3.72
N LEU A 304 -24.39 0.10 -2.71
CA LEU A 304 -24.30 0.58 -1.33
C LEU A 304 -23.74 -0.52 -0.43
N ASP A 305 -22.57 -0.25 0.13
CA ASP A 305 -21.94 -1.05 1.16
C ASP A 305 -22.73 -0.94 2.47
N ARG A 306 -23.07 -2.09 3.05
CA ARG A 306 -23.70 -2.19 4.37
C ARG A 306 -22.93 -3.07 5.33
N SER A 307 -21.63 -3.23 5.14
CA SER A 307 -20.72 -3.94 6.05
C SER A 307 -20.78 -3.38 7.49
N GLY A 308 -20.29 -4.17 8.46
CA GLY A 308 -20.29 -3.77 9.87
C GLY A 308 -19.54 -2.47 10.16
N SER A 309 -18.48 -2.16 9.40
CA SER A 309 -17.70 -0.91 9.55
C SER A 309 -18.49 0.33 9.15
N MET A 310 -19.57 0.19 8.36
CA MET A 310 -20.48 1.29 8.00
C MET A 310 -21.45 1.66 9.13
N GLY A 311 -21.34 1.05 10.32
CA GLY A 311 -22.21 1.35 11.47
C GLY A 311 -22.24 2.83 11.90
N GLY A 312 -23.27 3.21 12.64
CA GLY A 312 -23.41 4.55 13.21
C GLY A 312 -23.71 5.65 12.18
N TRP A 313 -23.01 6.77 12.27
CA TRP A 313 -23.22 7.94 11.41
C TRP A 313 -22.91 7.66 9.93
N LYS A 314 -21.97 6.75 9.64
CA LYS A 314 -21.58 6.38 8.28
C LYS A 314 -22.75 5.80 7.49
N MET A 315 -23.53 4.89 8.07
CA MET A 315 -24.73 4.32 7.43
C MET A 315 -25.81 5.40 7.21
N VAL A 316 -25.93 6.37 8.12
CA VAL A 316 -26.84 7.50 7.94
C VAL A 316 -26.40 8.34 6.73
N ALA A 317 -25.11 8.70 6.66
CA ALA A 317 -24.55 9.42 5.53
C ALA A 317 -24.67 8.65 4.21
N ALA A 318 -24.39 7.34 4.22
CA ALA A 318 -24.45 6.47 3.06
C ALA A 318 -25.87 6.35 2.48
N ARG A 319 -26.88 6.14 3.35
CA ARG A 319 -28.30 6.12 2.94
C ARG A 319 -28.75 7.47 2.37
N ARG A 320 -28.36 8.57 3.02
CA ARG A 320 -28.66 9.93 2.52
C ARG A 320 -28.00 10.17 1.16
N ALA A 321 -26.75 9.73 0.98
CA ALA A 321 -26.04 9.86 -0.28
C ALA A 321 -26.71 9.06 -1.41
N ALA A 322 -26.96 7.79 -1.14
CA ALA A 322 -27.65 6.88 -2.03
C ALA A 322 -29.04 7.41 -2.45
N ALA A 323 -29.84 7.89 -1.48
CA ALA A 323 -31.16 8.45 -1.76
C ALA A 323 -31.07 9.70 -2.64
N ARG A 324 -30.14 10.63 -2.36
CA ARG A 324 -29.95 11.83 -3.18
C ARG A 324 -29.55 11.51 -4.62
N ILE A 325 -28.73 10.49 -4.83
CA ILE A 325 -28.37 10.04 -6.18
C ILE A 325 -29.62 9.55 -6.92
N VAL A 326 -30.45 8.72 -6.27
CA VAL A 326 -31.71 8.22 -6.85
C VAL A 326 -32.68 9.37 -7.15
N ASP A 327 -32.78 10.37 -6.28
CA ASP A 327 -33.66 11.53 -6.46
C ASP A 327 -33.25 12.42 -7.65
N THR A 328 -31.98 12.41 -8.04
CA THR A 328 -31.49 13.16 -9.22
C THR A 328 -31.86 12.53 -10.56
N LEU A 329 -32.28 11.27 -10.56
CA LEU A 329 -32.64 10.54 -11.78
C LEU A 329 -33.97 11.04 -12.34
N THR A 330 -34.04 11.12 -13.66
CA THR A 330 -35.23 11.54 -14.42
C THR A 330 -35.97 10.33 -14.99
N ALA A 331 -37.15 10.56 -15.58
CA ALA A 331 -37.93 9.49 -16.21
C ALA A 331 -37.25 8.89 -17.45
N ASP A 332 -36.29 9.60 -18.06
CA ASP A 332 -35.51 9.12 -19.20
C ASP A 332 -34.34 8.19 -18.77
N ASP A 333 -33.97 8.24 -17.49
CA ASP A 333 -32.90 7.45 -16.90
C ASP A 333 -33.41 6.05 -16.51
N SER A 334 -32.49 5.09 -16.48
CA SER A 334 -32.74 3.75 -15.91
C SER A 334 -31.74 3.49 -14.80
N PHE A 335 -32.13 2.72 -13.80
CA PHE A 335 -31.27 2.47 -12.66
C PHE A 335 -31.49 1.11 -11.99
N ALA A 336 -30.49 0.67 -11.24
CA ALA A 336 -30.59 -0.44 -10.31
C ALA A 336 -29.92 -0.06 -8.99
N VAL A 337 -30.48 -0.55 -7.87
CA VAL A 337 -29.90 -0.39 -6.54
C VAL A 337 -29.52 -1.77 -6.03
N ILE A 338 -28.28 -1.91 -5.58
CA ILE A 338 -27.72 -3.12 -5.02
C ILE A 338 -27.09 -2.76 -3.68
N THR A 339 -27.49 -3.46 -2.62
CA THR A 339 -26.89 -3.34 -1.29
C THR A 339 -26.09 -4.59 -0.99
N PHE A 340 -24.91 -4.47 -0.38
CA PHE A 340 -24.04 -5.62 -0.18
C PHE A 340 -23.30 -5.63 1.16
N ASP A 341 -23.06 -6.85 1.67
CA ASP A 341 -22.19 -7.17 2.79
C ASP A 341 -21.36 -8.44 2.46
N ASP A 342 -21.59 -9.57 3.15
CA ASP A 342 -21.21 -10.91 2.69
C ASP A 342 -22.17 -11.46 1.62
N ARG A 343 -23.26 -10.75 1.33
CA ARG A 343 -24.31 -11.11 0.38
C ARG A 343 -24.72 -9.92 -0.46
N VAL A 344 -25.28 -10.21 -1.64
CA VAL A 344 -25.87 -9.21 -2.53
C VAL A 344 -27.39 -9.21 -2.37
N GLU A 345 -27.95 -8.06 -2.03
CA GLU A 345 -29.39 -7.84 -1.88
C GLU A 345 -29.87 -6.75 -2.85
N ARG A 346 -31.11 -6.92 -3.34
CA ARG A 346 -31.79 -5.98 -4.25
C ARG A 346 -33.19 -5.67 -3.70
N PRO A 347 -33.76 -4.49 -3.98
CA PRO A 347 -35.16 -4.23 -3.68
C PRO A 347 -36.05 -5.23 -4.42
N SER A 348 -36.82 -6.03 -3.68
CA SER A 348 -37.71 -7.07 -4.23
C SER A 348 -38.76 -6.53 -5.21
N THR A 349 -39.03 -5.23 -5.17
CA THR A 349 -40.02 -4.52 -5.98
C THR A 349 -39.46 -3.97 -7.29
N LEU A 350 -38.14 -3.95 -7.50
CA LEU A 350 -37.46 -3.33 -8.65
C LEU A 350 -36.88 -4.32 -9.67
N GLY A 351 -37.28 -5.60 -9.61
CA GLY A 351 -36.78 -6.63 -10.52
C GLY A 351 -35.27 -6.87 -10.38
N THR A 352 -34.69 -7.63 -11.33
CA THR A 352 -33.26 -7.98 -11.31
C THR A 352 -32.41 -7.18 -12.30
N GLY A 353 -33.05 -6.41 -13.20
CA GLY A 353 -32.39 -5.60 -14.21
C GLY A 353 -32.50 -4.10 -13.94
N LEU A 354 -32.17 -3.29 -14.94
CA LEU A 354 -32.38 -1.84 -14.89
C LEU A 354 -33.88 -1.51 -14.92
N SER A 355 -34.31 -0.68 -13.97
CA SER A 355 -35.68 -0.16 -13.87
C SER A 355 -35.72 1.29 -14.34
N ALA A 356 -36.78 1.68 -15.05
CA ALA A 356 -36.97 3.07 -15.47
C ALA A 356 -37.08 4.02 -14.26
N GLY A 357 -36.53 5.22 -14.37
CA GLY A 357 -36.47 6.30 -13.36
C GLY A 357 -37.80 6.96 -13.01
N THR A 358 -38.92 6.23 -13.08
CA THR A 358 -40.24 6.74 -12.72
C THR A 358 -40.33 7.07 -11.23
N ASP A 359 -41.18 8.04 -10.85
CA ASP A 359 -41.42 8.42 -9.44
C ASP A 359 -41.74 7.22 -8.55
N ARG A 360 -42.52 6.27 -9.07
CA ARG A 360 -42.86 5.03 -8.37
C ARG A 360 -41.63 4.18 -8.08
N HIS A 361 -40.75 3.98 -9.06
CA HIS A 361 -39.53 3.19 -8.89
C HIS A 361 -38.52 3.89 -7.99
N ARG A 362 -38.34 5.21 -8.15
CA ARG A 362 -37.49 6.03 -7.28
C ARG A 362 -37.95 5.97 -5.82
N PHE A 363 -39.25 6.12 -5.57
CA PHE A 363 -39.81 5.97 -4.21
C PHE A 363 -39.52 4.59 -3.59
N ARG A 364 -39.66 3.50 -4.36
CA ARG A 364 -39.36 2.14 -3.88
C ARG A 364 -37.89 1.91 -3.57
N ALA A 365 -37.01 2.52 -4.36
CA ALA A 365 -35.58 2.47 -4.11
C ALA A 365 -35.21 3.22 -2.82
N VAL A 366 -35.74 4.43 -2.63
CA VAL A 366 -35.53 5.22 -1.41
C VAL A 366 -36.10 4.52 -0.16
N GLU A 367 -37.28 3.88 -0.28
CA GLU A 367 -37.88 3.08 0.79
C GLU A 367 -36.98 1.90 1.19
N HIS A 368 -36.41 1.19 0.21
CA HIS A 368 -35.44 0.12 0.46
C HIS A 368 -34.18 0.65 1.14
N LEU A 369 -33.58 1.73 0.60
CA LEU A 369 -32.38 2.37 1.15
C LEU A 369 -32.58 2.83 2.59
N ALA A 370 -33.75 3.39 2.92
CA ALA A 370 -34.08 3.81 4.29
C ALA A 370 -34.08 2.64 5.29
N GLY A 371 -34.40 1.42 4.85
CA GLY A 371 -34.39 0.21 5.68
C GLY A 371 -33.02 -0.44 5.88
N VAL A 372 -31.98 -0.02 5.15
CA VAL A 372 -30.65 -0.65 5.19
C VAL A 372 -29.98 -0.43 6.55
N GLN A 373 -29.38 -1.49 7.10
CA GLN A 373 -28.64 -1.49 8.36
C GLN A 373 -27.27 -2.13 8.15
N ALA A 374 -26.27 -1.68 8.92
CA ALA A 374 -24.92 -2.21 8.87
C ALA A 374 -24.83 -3.62 9.47
N ARG A 375 -24.21 -4.56 8.74
CA ARG A 375 -24.03 -5.97 9.09
C ARG A 375 -23.00 -6.64 8.18
N GLY A 376 -22.35 -7.71 8.65
CA GLY A 376 -21.63 -8.65 7.79
C GLY A 376 -20.25 -8.17 7.37
N GLY A 377 -19.67 -8.88 6.40
CA GLY A 377 -18.37 -8.57 5.78
C GLY A 377 -18.48 -7.57 4.63
N THR A 378 -17.41 -7.41 3.86
CA THR A 378 -17.32 -6.48 2.73
C THR A 378 -16.91 -7.22 1.45
N GLU A 379 -17.76 -8.12 0.96
CA GLU A 379 -17.52 -8.85 -0.30
C GLU A 379 -17.77 -7.95 -1.51
N LEU A 380 -16.77 -7.15 -1.86
CA LEU A 380 -16.88 -6.11 -2.88
C LEU A 380 -16.82 -6.66 -4.33
N PHE A 381 -16.22 -7.84 -4.53
CA PHE A 381 -16.01 -8.40 -5.87
C PHE A 381 -17.34 -8.73 -6.59
N THR A 382 -18.20 -9.54 -5.96
CA THR A 382 -19.48 -9.98 -6.54
C THR A 382 -20.42 -8.81 -6.92
N PRO A 383 -20.70 -7.81 -6.05
CA PRO A 383 -21.58 -6.70 -6.42
C PRO A 383 -21.00 -5.81 -7.51
N LEU A 384 -19.67 -5.61 -7.57
CA LEU A 384 -19.03 -4.90 -8.69
C LEU A 384 -19.20 -5.66 -10.00
N HIS A 385 -18.95 -6.98 -10.01
CA HIS A 385 -19.12 -7.83 -11.18
C HIS A 385 -20.58 -7.82 -11.67
N GLU A 386 -21.55 -8.02 -10.78
CA GLU A 386 -22.98 -7.98 -11.13
C GLU A 386 -23.41 -6.59 -11.62
N GLY A 387 -22.96 -5.52 -10.96
CA GLY A 387 -23.31 -4.16 -11.33
C GLY A 387 -22.77 -3.74 -12.69
N LEU A 388 -21.51 -4.09 -13.00
CA LEU A 388 -20.94 -3.85 -14.32
C LEU A 388 -21.59 -4.72 -15.40
N GLY A 389 -21.97 -5.96 -15.07
CA GLY A 389 -22.71 -6.82 -15.98
C GLY A 389 -24.05 -6.22 -16.42
N LEU A 390 -24.77 -5.53 -15.53
CA LEU A 390 -26.00 -4.81 -15.88
C LEU A 390 -25.78 -3.62 -16.82
N LEU A 391 -24.56 -3.08 -16.88
CA LEU A 391 -24.19 -1.93 -17.70
C LEU A 391 -23.45 -2.31 -18.99
N ALA A 392 -23.09 -3.58 -19.16
CA ALA A 392 -22.31 -4.05 -20.30
C ALA A 392 -23.04 -3.85 -21.64
N ASP A 393 -24.36 -4.08 -21.65
CA ASP A 393 -25.23 -3.98 -22.83
C ASP A 393 -25.94 -2.61 -22.95
N ALA A 394 -25.42 -1.57 -22.29
CA ALA A 394 -26.02 -0.24 -22.34
C ALA A 394 -26.11 0.27 -23.79
N ALA A 395 -27.33 0.65 -24.19
CA ALA A 395 -27.63 1.06 -25.55
C ALA A 395 -26.82 2.30 -25.98
N ASP A 396 -26.44 2.36 -27.25
CA ASP A 396 -25.72 3.51 -27.80
C ASP A 396 -26.55 4.80 -27.63
N GLY A 397 -25.90 5.85 -27.09
CA GLY A 397 -26.55 7.12 -26.76
C GLY A 397 -26.95 7.28 -25.29
N ARG A 398 -26.86 6.22 -24.48
CA ARG A 398 -27.01 6.27 -23.03
C ARG A 398 -25.65 6.22 -22.33
N ASP A 399 -25.54 6.90 -21.20
CA ASP A 399 -24.32 6.91 -20.40
C ASP A 399 -24.39 5.84 -19.29
N PRO A 400 -23.61 4.74 -19.35
CA PRO A 400 -23.53 3.78 -18.26
C PRO A 400 -22.68 4.32 -17.11
N VAL A 401 -23.25 4.38 -15.92
CA VAL A 401 -22.62 4.92 -14.71
C VAL A 401 -22.81 3.95 -13.55
N LEU A 402 -21.72 3.55 -12.91
CA LEU A 402 -21.71 2.83 -11.64
C LEU A 402 -21.29 3.80 -10.54
N VAL A 403 -22.07 3.86 -9.46
CA VAL A 403 -21.74 4.64 -8.26
C VAL A 403 -21.60 3.69 -7.08
N LEU A 404 -20.42 3.64 -6.48
CA LEU A 404 -20.10 2.83 -5.31
C LEU A 404 -20.07 3.70 -4.06
N VAL A 405 -20.81 3.34 -3.01
CA VAL A 405 -20.80 4.01 -1.70
C VAL A 405 -20.25 3.02 -0.67
N THR A 406 -19.08 3.29 -0.11
CA THR A 406 -18.32 2.36 0.76
C THR A 406 -17.26 3.10 1.59
N ASP A 407 -16.68 2.48 2.61
CA ASP A 407 -15.45 2.95 3.26
C ASP A 407 -14.17 2.38 2.58
N GLY A 408 -14.33 1.42 1.66
CA GLY A 408 -13.28 0.84 0.83
C GLY A 408 -12.33 -0.10 1.57
N GLN A 409 -12.64 -0.52 2.79
CA GLN A 409 -11.70 -1.27 3.63
C GLN A 409 -11.60 -2.76 3.28
N VAL A 410 -10.96 -3.07 2.16
CA VAL A 410 -10.75 -4.43 1.64
C VAL A 410 -9.25 -4.77 1.47
N GLY A 411 -8.87 -6.03 1.71
CA GLY A 411 -7.50 -6.51 1.56
C GLY A 411 -7.15 -7.08 0.17
N ASN A 412 -8.16 -7.51 -0.59
CA ASN A 412 -8.02 -8.16 -1.90
C ASN A 412 -8.06 -7.18 -3.08
N GLU A 413 -7.55 -5.96 -2.90
CA GLU A 413 -7.52 -4.90 -3.91
C GLU A 413 -6.97 -5.36 -5.26
N ASP A 414 -5.84 -6.07 -5.22
CA ASP A 414 -5.15 -6.53 -6.43
C ASP A 414 -5.99 -7.58 -7.19
N GLN A 415 -6.77 -8.41 -6.50
CA GLN A 415 -7.72 -9.33 -7.14
C GLN A 415 -8.86 -8.55 -7.80
N ILE A 416 -9.48 -7.62 -7.06
CA ILE A 416 -10.60 -6.83 -7.57
C ILE A 416 -10.15 -6.04 -8.81
N LEU A 417 -9.00 -5.39 -8.77
CA LEU A 417 -8.47 -4.64 -9.90
C LEU A 417 -8.13 -5.53 -11.10
N ARG A 418 -7.56 -6.72 -10.87
CA ARG A 418 -7.30 -7.70 -11.95
C ARG A 418 -8.55 -8.10 -12.70
N ASP A 419 -9.58 -8.48 -11.94
CA ASP A 419 -10.72 -9.19 -12.49
C ASP A 419 -11.82 -8.22 -12.96
N ILE A 420 -11.94 -7.06 -12.32
CA ILE A 420 -12.95 -6.04 -12.66
C ILE A 420 -12.47 -5.06 -13.73
N ALA A 421 -11.17 -4.70 -13.77
CA ALA A 421 -10.69 -3.71 -14.74
C ALA A 421 -11.00 -4.05 -16.21
N PRO A 422 -10.93 -5.32 -16.67
CA PRO A 422 -11.33 -5.69 -18.04
C PRO A 422 -12.82 -5.49 -18.34
N MET A 423 -13.68 -5.54 -17.31
CA MET A 423 -15.13 -5.32 -17.46
C MET A 423 -15.50 -3.84 -17.50
N ILE A 424 -14.63 -2.97 -16.96
CA ILE A 424 -14.79 -1.53 -17.02
C ILE A 424 -14.46 -1.07 -18.45
N ASN A 425 -15.49 -1.11 -19.31
CA ASN A 425 -15.41 -0.69 -20.71
C ASN A 425 -15.77 0.81 -20.82
N ARG A 426 -16.90 1.13 -21.47
CA ARG A 426 -17.48 2.48 -21.54
C ARG A 426 -18.13 2.95 -20.23
N THR A 427 -18.20 2.08 -19.21
CA THR A 427 -18.87 2.35 -17.94
C THR A 427 -18.07 3.32 -17.08
N ARG A 428 -18.72 4.40 -16.66
CA ARG A 428 -18.13 5.35 -15.72
C ARG A 428 -18.24 4.84 -14.30
N VAL A 429 -17.15 4.82 -13.54
CA VAL A 429 -17.16 4.35 -12.14
C VAL A 429 -16.85 5.50 -11.20
N HIS A 430 -17.84 5.90 -10.39
CA HIS A 430 -17.69 6.88 -9.31
C HIS A 430 -17.71 6.18 -7.96
N ALA A 431 -16.99 6.73 -6.98
CA ALA A 431 -16.99 6.24 -5.62
C ALA A 431 -17.31 7.37 -4.64
N VAL A 432 -18.01 7.04 -3.56
CA VAL A 432 -18.27 7.89 -2.40
C VAL A 432 -17.67 7.17 -1.20
N GLY A 433 -16.50 7.63 -0.79
CA GLY A 433 -15.74 7.11 0.35
C GLY A 433 -16.23 7.72 1.65
N ILE A 434 -16.92 6.95 2.50
CA ILE A 434 -17.51 7.45 3.75
C ILE A 434 -16.74 6.89 4.94
N ASP A 435 -15.78 7.66 5.46
CA ASP A 435 -15.11 7.40 6.74
C ASP A 435 -14.20 8.57 7.12
N THR A 436 -13.70 8.56 8.36
CA THR A 436 -12.58 9.41 8.80
C THR A 436 -11.22 8.86 8.39
N ALA A 437 -11.16 7.60 7.93
CA ALA A 437 -9.97 6.92 7.42
C ALA A 437 -10.37 5.97 6.27
N VAL A 438 -10.50 6.50 5.06
CA VAL A 438 -10.94 5.75 3.87
C VAL A 438 -9.73 5.14 3.16
N ASN A 439 -9.89 3.94 2.59
CA ASN A 439 -8.92 3.38 1.64
C ASN A 439 -8.98 4.12 0.29
N ALA A 440 -8.53 5.37 0.28
CA ALA A 440 -8.59 6.23 -0.89
C ALA A 440 -7.64 5.76 -2.00
N GLY A 441 -6.58 5.00 -1.67
CA GLY A 441 -5.66 4.42 -2.64
C GLY A 441 -6.38 3.42 -3.55
N PHE A 442 -7.10 2.47 -2.96
CA PHE A 442 -7.92 1.51 -3.71
C PHE A 442 -9.06 2.19 -4.49
N LEU A 443 -9.88 3.01 -3.83
CA LEU A 443 -11.02 3.68 -4.49
C LEU A 443 -10.55 4.58 -5.64
N GLY A 444 -9.44 5.30 -5.45
CA GLY A 444 -8.81 6.13 -6.48
C GLY A 444 -8.37 5.31 -7.70
N ARG A 445 -7.76 4.14 -7.50
CA ARG A 445 -7.36 3.23 -8.59
C ARG A 445 -8.58 2.68 -9.34
N LEU A 446 -9.63 2.29 -8.62
CA LEU A 446 -10.86 1.76 -9.20
C LEU A 446 -11.57 2.80 -10.09
N VAL A 447 -11.79 4.02 -9.59
CA VAL A 447 -12.47 5.08 -10.36
C VAL A 447 -11.63 5.57 -11.53
N ALA A 448 -10.30 5.57 -11.42
CA ALA A 448 -9.39 5.94 -12.51
C ALA A 448 -9.52 5.00 -13.73
N ARG A 449 -9.85 3.72 -13.52
CA ARG A 449 -10.13 2.77 -14.60
C ARG A 449 -11.44 3.09 -15.32
N GLY A 450 -12.47 3.46 -14.56
CA GLY A 450 -13.78 3.87 -15.09
C GLY A 450 -13.88 5.34 -15.46
N ALA A 451 -12.76 6.06 -15.59
CA ALA A 451 -12.72 7.50 -15.87
C ALA A 451 -13.62 8.35 -14.96
N GLY A 452 -13.99 7.90 -13.76
CA GLY A 452 -14.84 8.62 -12.82
C GLY A 452 -14.03 9.28 -11.70
N ARG A 453 -14.70 9.59 -10.59
CA ARG A 453 -14.10 10.29 -9.44
C ARG A 453 -14.50 9.66 -8.13
N CYS A 454 -13.63 9.79 -7.14
CA CYS A 454 -13.86 9.39 -5.76
C CYS A 454 -14.04 10.66 -4.91
N GLU A 455 -15.12 10.70 -4.14
CA GLU A 455 -15.47 11.81 -3.26
C GLU A 455 -15.47 11.30 -1.83
N LEU A 456 -14.70 11.96 -0.97
CA LEU A 456 -14.53 11.56 0.43
C LEU A 456 -15.48 12.37 1.32
N VAL A 457 -16.19 11.68 2.20
CA VAL A 457 -17.12 12.25 3.18
C VAL A 457 -16.63 11.89 4.58
N GLU A 458 -15.91 12.81 5.20
CA GLU A 458 -15.27 12.66 6.51
C GLU A 458 -16.20 13.02 7.69
N SER A 459 -17.32 13.70 7.43
CA SER A 459 -18.29 14.11 8.45
C SER A 459 -19.69 14.31 7.86
N GLU A 460 -20.71 14.36 8.73
CA GLU A 460 -22.09 14.65 8.29
C GLU A 460 -22.23 16.03 7.65
N ASP A 461 -21.51 17.04 8.14
CA ASP A 461 -21.57 18.42 7.60
C ASP A 461 -21.04 18.50 6.17
N ARG A 462 -20.07 17.65 5.83
CA ARG A 462 -19.47 17.57 4.49
C ARG A 462 -20.34 16.83 3.48
N LEU A 463 -21.31 16.04 3.95
CA LEU A 463 -22.15 15.23 3.08
C LEU A 463 -22.88 16.08 2.03
N ASP A 464 -23.38 17.25 2.43
CA ASP A 464 -24.16 18.11 1.53
C ASP A 464 -23.32 18.65 0.37
N GLU A 465 -22.13 19.19 0.67
CA GLU A 465 -21.19 19.69 -0.33
C GLU A 465 -20.67 18.58 -1.25
N ALA A 466 -20.24 17.45 -0.66
CA ALA A 466 -19.80 16.30 -1.43
C ALA A 466 -20.91 15.80 -2.38
N MET A 467 -22.17 15.89 -1.94
CA MET A 467 -23.30 15.50 -2.77
C MET A 467 -23.57 16.43 -3.93
N GLU A 468 -23.46 17.73 -3.74
CA GLU A 468 -23.54 18.70 -4.85
C GLU A 468 -22.44 18.45 -5.88
N HIS A 469 -21.23 18.09 -5.44
CA HIS A 469 -20.10 17.78 -6.33
C HIS A 469 -20.37 16.50 -7.13
N ILE A 470 -20.78 15.44 -6.44
CA ILE A 470 -21.15 14.17 -7.06
C ILE A 470 -22.28 14.38 -8.07
N GLN A 471 -23.33 15.13 -7.75
CA GLN A 471 -24.44 15.39 -8.66
C GLN A 471 -23.99 16.13 -9.93
N ARG A 472 -23.11 17.13 -9.80
CA ARG A 472 -22.51 17.83 -10.95
C ARG A 472 -21.64 16.91 -11.81
N ARG A 473 -20.99 15.92 -11.21
CA ARG A 473 -19.98 15.05 -11.87
C ARG A 473 -20.48 13.68 -12.34
N ILE A 474 -21.56 13.14 -11.75
CA ILE A 474 -22.27 11.93 -12.22
C ILE A 474 -22.80 12.14 -13.66
N GLY A 475 -22.94 13.40 -14.10
CA GLY A 475 -23.12 13.76 -15.49
C GLY A 475 -21.98 13.26 -16.41
N ALA A 476 -22.03 13.64 -17.68
CA ALA A 476 -20.95 13.32 -18.60
C ALA A 476 -19.81 14.35 -18.48
N PRO A 477 -18.58 13.96 -18.83
CA PRO A 477 -17.50 14.93 -19.00
C PRO A 477 -17.85 16.00 -20.04
N VAL A 478 -17.24 17.17 -19.88
CA VAL A 478 -17.39 18.31 -20.79
C VAL A 478 -16.63 18.06 -22.09
N ILE A 479 -15.43 17.48 -21.97
CA ILE A 479 -14.54 17.14 -23.08
C ILE A 479 -14.16 15.65 -22.96
N THR A 480 -14.22 14.91 -24.05
CA THR A 480 -13.76 13.52 -24.18
C THR A 480 -12.62 13.41 -25.20
N ASP A 481 -12.02 12.23 -25.32
CA ASP A 481 -10.96 11.93 -26.30
C ASP A 481 -9.78 12.90 -26.20
N VAL A 482 -9.42 13.24 -24.97
CA VAL A 482 -8.36 14.23 -24.70
C VAL A 482 -7.02 13.72 -25.21
N ALA A 483 -6.36 14.54 -26.03
CA ALA A 483 -5.03 14.30 -26.57
C ALA A 483 -4.13 15.52 -26.35
N VAL A 484 -2.85 15.28 -26.07
CA VAL A 484 -1.84 16.31 -25.82
C VAL A 484 -0.78 16.25 -26.91
N SER A 485 -0.33 17.40 -27.42
CA SER A 485 0.60 17.47 -28.55
C SER A 485 2.06 17.13 -28.23
N LEU A 486 2.43 17.00 -26.94
CA LEU A 486 3.76 16.58 -26.52
C LEU A 486 3.84 15.05 -26.57
N GLU A 487 4.81 14.51 -27.32
CA GLU A 487 5.17 13.09 -27.24
C GLU A 487 5.61 12.77 -25.81
N SER A 488 5.08 11.70 -25.23
CA SER A 488 5.34 11.34 -23.83
C SER A 488 5.46 9.83 -23.66
N ASP A 489 6.54 9.41 -23.02
CA ASP A 489 6.68 8.08 -22.44
C ASP A 489 5.95 8.04 -21.09
N VAL A 490 4.61 7.95 -21.13
CA VAL A 490 3.57 7.69 -20.07
C VAL A 490 3.70 8.43 -18.71
N PRO A 491 2.62 8.71 -17.93
CA PRO A 491 1.47 7.87 -17.59
C PRO A 491 0.19 8.25 -18.35
N ARG A 492 -0.79 7.32 -18.43
CA ARG A 492 -2.06 7.46 -19.15
C ARG A 492 -2.72 8.82 -18.90
N LEU A 493 -2.85 9.63 -19.94
CA LEU A 493 -3.57 10.90 -19.89
C LEU A 493 -5.03 10.66 -19.51
N PRO A 494 -5.63 11.45 -18.60
CA PRO A 494 -7.07 11.38 -18.38
C PRO A 494 -7.79 11.62 -19.69
N SER A 495 -8.68 10.70 -20.08
CA SER A 495 -9.38 10.74 -21.38
C SER A 495 -10.51 11.77 -21.42
N ALA A 496 -10.79 12.43 -20.30
CA ALA A 496 -11.94 13.29 -20.12
C ALA A 496 -11.70 14.45 -19.15
N ILE A 497 -12.36 15.59 -19.39
CA ILE A 497 -12.35 16.78 -18.52
C ILE A 497 -13.75 16.98 -17.94
N TYR A 498 -13.83 17.13 -16.62
CA TYR A 498 -15.09 17.27 -15.87
C TYR A 498 -15.35 18.72 -15.45
N PRO A 499 -16.63 19.12 -15.27
CA PRO A 499 -16.96 20.44 -14.75
C PRO A 499 -16.28 20.66 -13.38
N GLY A 500 -15.69 21.85 -13.18
CA GLY A 500 -15.04 22.23 -11.92
C GLY A 500 -13.73 21.51 -11.60
N VAL A 501 -13.29 20.57 -12.44
CA VAL A 501 -12.11 19.75 -12.19
C VAL A 501 -11.04 20.01 -13.24
N PRO A 502 -9.85 20.52 -12.89
CA PRO A 502 -8.76 20.62 -13.83
C PRO A 502 -8.27 19.22 -14.23
N LEU A 503 -7.96 19.11 -15.52
CA LEU A 503 -7.14 18.04 -16.04
C LEU A 503 -5.70 18.28 -15.59
N VAL A 504 -5.15 17.36 -14.79
CA VAL A 504 -3.73 17.33 -14.43
C VAL A 504 -3.09 16.10 -15.04
N ALA A 505 -2.03 16.32 -15.81
CA ALA A 505 -1.28 15.28 -16.51
C ALA A 505 0.22 15.47 -16.33
N PHE A 506 0.94 14.37 -16.31
CA PHE A 506 2.40 14.35 -16.24
C PHE A 506 2.96 13.62 -17.46
N GLY A 507 4.15 13.98 -17.90
CA GLY A 507 4.80 13.25 -18.99
C GLY A 507 6.26 13.61 -19.17
N ARG A 508 6.92 12.88 -20.06
CA ARG A 508 8.30 13.14 -20.50
C ARG A 508 8.28 13.92 -21.79
N TYR A 509 9.29 14.74 -22.05
CA TYR A 509 9.54 15.33 -23.35
C TYR A 509 10.99 15.12 -23.76
N ARG A 510 11.24 15.07 -25.07
CA ARG A 510 12.58 15.02 -25.68
C ARG A 510 12.85 16.31 -26.45
N GLY A 511 14.09 16.76 -26.43
CA GLY A 511 14.52 18.00 -27.06
C GLY A 511 14.13 19.25 -26.26
N ALA A 512 14.13 20.39 -26.95
CA ALA A 512 13.78 21.67 -26.34
C ALA A 512 12.28 21.75 -26.03
N ALA A 513 11.93 22.15 -24.81
CA ALA A 513 10.54 22.38 -24.42
C ALA A 513 9.88 23.44 -25.33
N PRO A 514 8.72 23.15 -25.95
CA PRO A 514 8.04 24.07 -26.86
C PRO A 514 7.56 25.33 -26.12
N GLU A 515 7.19 26.38 -26.85
CA GLU A 515 6.63 27.61 -26.24
C GLU A 515 5.18 27.41 -25.75
N SER A 516 4.44 26.50 -26.38
CA SER A 516 3.07 26.17 -26.01
C SER A 516 2.78 24.69 -26.27
N VAL A 517 1.88 24.13 -25.48
CA VAL A 517 1.34 22.78 -25.65
C VAL A 517 -0.10 22.88 -26.08
N THR A 518 -0.47 22.12 -27.09
CA THR A 518 -1.85 22.03 -27.54
C THR A 518 -2.52 20.83 -26.90
N VAL A 519 -3.70 21.06 -26.30
CA VAL A 519 -4.60 20.02 -25.82
C VAL A 519 -5.81 20.00 -26.74
N ARG A 520 -6.17 18.83 -27.25
CA ARG A 520 -7.33 18.61 -28.12
C ARG A 520 -8.30 17.65 -27.45
N GLY A 521 -9.56 17.72 -27.83
CA GLY A 521 -10.59 16.78 -27.43
C GLY A 521 -11.87 17.01 -28.21
N ARG A 522 -12.94 16.35 -27.80
CA ARG A 522 -14.28 16.53 -28.37
C ARG A 522 -15.24 17.01 -27.30
N THR A 523 -16.00 18.03 -27.63
CA THR A 523 -17.15 18.44 -26.81
C THR A 523 -18.23 17.37 -26.84
N ARG A 524 -19.17 17.42 -25.90
CA ARG A 524 -20.32 16.50 -25.85
C ARG A 524 -21.21 16.54 -27.11
N GLU A 525 -21.19 17.65 -27.83
CA GLU A 525 -21.90 17.86 -29.11
C GLU A 525 -21.16 17.25 -30.31
N GLY A 526 -19.95 16.71 -30.09
CA GLY A 526 -19.10 16.14 -31.12
C GLY A 526 -18.21 17.17 -31.84
N ALA A 527 -18.29 18.45 -31.47
CA ALA A 527 -17.40 19.48 -32.02
C ALA A 527 -15.97 19.32 -31.47
N GLU A 528 -14.98 19.59 -32.31
CA GLU A 528 -13.58 19.60 -31.89
C GLU A 528 -13.32 20.76 -30.91
N TRP A 529 -12.60 20.45 -29.84
CA TRP A 529 -12.14 21.41 -28.85
C TRP A 529 -10.62 21.43 -28.82
N GLN A 530 -10.04 22.62 -28.72
CA GLN A 530 -8.60 22.81 -28.63
C GLN A 530 -8.27 23.95 -27.67
N ALA A 531 -7.27 23.75 -26.82
CA ALA A 531 -6.69 24.77 -25.98
C ALA A 531 -5.16 24.80 -26.15
N ALA A 532 -4.62 26.00 -26.39
CA ALA A 532 -3.18 26.24 -26.35
C ALA A 532 -2.79 26.73 -24.95
N VAL A 533 -1.85 26.05 -24.33
CA VAL A 533 -1.39 26.33 -22.96
C VAL A 533 0.08 26.74 -23.00
N ALA A 534 0.39 27.90 -22.42
CA ALA A 534 1.76 28.42 -22.40
C ALA A 534 2.68 27.55 -21.53
N VAL A 535 3.90 27.32 -22.00
CA VAL A 535 4.93 26.58 -21.27
C VAL A 535 5.74 27.52 -20.40
N GLN A 536 5.84 27.16 -19.12
CA GLN A 536 6.70 27.78 -18.14
C GLN A 536 7.86 26.84 -17.84
N ARG A 537 9.09 27.34 -17.94
CA ARG A 537 10.29 26.57 -17.56
C ARG A 537 10.61 26.82 -16.09
N ARG A 538 10.79 25.76 -15.32
CA ARG A 538 11.10 25.80 -13.88
C ARG A 538 12.14 24.74 -13.55
N ALA A 539 12.84 24.91 -12.44
CA ALA A 539 13.79 23.93 -11.90
C ALA A 539 13.20 23.25 -10.65
N GLU A 540 11.95 22.78 -10.76
CA GLU A 540 11.23 22.16 -9.64
C GLU A 540 11.30 20.62 -9.73
N ARG A 541 12.16 20.01 -8.93
CA ARG A 541 12.39 18.56 -8.96
C ARG A 541 11.16 17.76 -8.50
N ALA A 542 10.26 18.36 -7.73
CA ALA A 542 9.03 17.71 -7.29
C ALA A 542 8.17 17.22 -8.45
N ILE A 543 8.17 17.94 -9.59
CA ILE A 543 7.42 17.55 -10.79
C ILE A 543 7.98 16.24 -11.38
N THR A 544 9.31 16.12 -11.47
CA THR A 544 9.98 14.90 -11.93
C THR A 544 9.65 13.72 -11.00
N THR A 545 9.69 13.94 -9.70
CA THR A 545 9.32 12.93 -8.69
C THR A 545 7.86 12.50 -8.81
N GLN A 546 6.93 13.45 -9.01
CA GLN A 546 5.50 13.14 -9.16
C GLN A 546 5.21 12.36 -10.44
N TRP A 547 5.87 12.72 -11.54
CA TRP A 547 5.82 11.94 -12.77
C TRP A 547 6.34 10.51 -12.53
N ALA A 548 7.49 10.36 -11.89
CA ALA A 548 8.08 9.04 -11.61
C ALA A 548 7.15 8.17 -10.75
N ARG A 549 6.53 8.72 -9.70
CA ARG A 549 5.53 7.99 -8.89
C ARG A 549 4.28 7.64 -9.70
N ALA A 550 3.81 8.54 -10.57
CA ALA A 550 2.66 8.26 -11.43
C ALA A 550 2.97 7.17 -12.49
N ALA A 551 4.20 7.17 -13.04
CA ALA A 551 4.68 6.15 -13.97
C ALA A 551 4.85 4.79 -13.30
N LEU A 552 5.47 4.75 -12.11
CA LEU A 552 5.59 3.54 -11.28
C LEU A 552 4.21 2.94 -11.01
N ARG A 553 3.25 3.75 -10.54
CA ARG A 553 1.88 3.30 -10.30
C ARG A 553 1.23 2.71 -11.54
N HIS A 554 1.42 3.31 -12.71
CA HIS A 554 0.88 2.79 -13.96
C HIS A 554 1.45 1.40 -14.29
N LEU A 555 2.75 1.21 -14.13
CA LEU A 555 3.41 -0.08 -14.35
C LEU A 555 3.01 -1.11 -13.28
N GLU A 556 2.89 -0.72 -12.01
CA GLU A 556 2.41 -1.60 -10.94
C GLU A 556 0.97 -2.05 -11.17
N ASP A 557 0.14 -1.17 -11.71
CA ASP A 557 -1.22 -1.47 -12.16
C ASP A 557 -1.22 -2.49 -13.30
N GLU A 558 -0.34 -2.36 -14.30
CA GLU A 558 -0.16 -3.36 -15.37
C GLU A 558 0.29 -4.71 -14.82
N PHE A 559 1.27 -4.69 -13.90
CA PHE A 559 1.77 -5.86 -13.21
C PHE A 559 0.65 -6.58 -12.46
N VAL A 560 -0.19 -5.84 -11.73
CA VAL A 560 -1.37 -6.39 -11.05
C VAL A 560 -2.29 -7.02 -12.06
N THR A 561 -2.67 -6.32 -13.14
CA THR A 561 -3.60 -6.82 -14.18
C THR A 561 -3.09 -8.01 -15.01
N GLY A 562 -1.84 -8.46 -14.81
CA GLY A 562 -1.32 -9.71 -15.37
C GLY A 562 -0.02 -9.57 -16.17
N ASN A 563 0.42 -8.36 -16.50
CA ASN A 563 1.66 -8.12 -17.23
C ASN A 563 2.88 -8.21 -16.30
N ARG A 564 3.28 -9.42 -15.90
CA ARG A 564 4.42 -9.61 -14.98
C ARG A 564 5.77 -9.17 -15.56
N ALA A 565 5.88 -9.06 -16.88
CA ALA A 565 7.13 -8.70 -17.57
C ALA A 565 7.59 -7.25 -17.31
N VAL A 566 6.73 -6.38 -16.77
CA VAL A 566 7.10 -4.99 -16.45
C VAL A 566 7.87 -4.84 -15.13
N GLU A 567 8.00 -5.90 -14.32
CA GLU A 567 8.67 -5.84 -13.01
C GLU A 567 10.10 -5.26 -13.07
N PRO A 568 11.00 -5.71 -13.98
CA PRO A 568 12.34 -5.12 -14.09
C PRO A 568 12.31 -3.62 -14.44
N ALA A 569 11.34 -3.19 -15.26
CA ALA A 569 11.17 -1.79 -15.62
C ALA A 569 10.71 -0.96 -14.40
N ILE A 570 9.85 -1.52 -13.54
CA ILE A 570 9.43 -0.89 -12.28
C ILE A 570 10.62 -0.69 -11.35
N VAL A 571 11.44 -1.72 -11.15
CA VAL A 571 12.64 -1.64 -10.31
C VAL A 571 13.63 -0.62 -10.87
N GLN A 572 13.93 -0.67 -12.17
CA GLN A 572 14.85 0.27 -12.81
C GLN A 572 14.36 1.73 -12.71
N MET A 573 13.06 1.97 -12.93
CA MET A 573 12.46 3.30 -12.78
C MET A 573 12.56 3.80 -11.34
N SER A 574 12.25 2.94 -10.37
CA SER A 574 12.32 3.26 -8.94
C SER A 574 13.73 3.64 -8.51
N LEU A 575 14.73 2.84 -8.89
CA LEU A 575 16.14 3.10 -8.58
C LEU A 575 16.67 4.35 -9.31
N ARG A 576 16.30 4.56 -10.58
CA ARG A 576 16.73 5.72 -11.37
C ARG A 576 16.27 7.05 -10.77
N PHE A 577 15.01 7.11 -10.33
CA PHE A 577 14.40 8.34 -9.83
C PHE A 577 14.38 8.44 -8.30
N GLY A 578 14.87 7.41 -7.59
CA GLY A 578 14.93 7.39 -6.13
C GLY A 578 13.56 7.39 -5.47
N VAL A 579 12.55 6.77 -6.08
CA VAL A 579 11.17 6.74 -5.58
C VAL A 579 10.82 5.33 -5.13
N LEU A 580 10.47 5.17 -3.84
CA LEU A 580 10.01 3.89 -3.30
C LEU A 580 8.81 3.34 -4.07
N CYS A 581 8.83 2.03 -4.32
CA CYS A 581 7.72 1.28 -4.91
C CYS A 581 7.61 -0.10 -4.26
N ARG A 582 6.65 -0.91 -4.67
CA ARG A 582 6.42 -2.23 -4.07
C ARG A 582 7.55 -3.26 -4.26
N PHE A 583 8.51 -2.99 -5.15
CA PHE A 583 9.66 -3.86 -5.44
C PHE A 583 10.99 -3.29 -4.96
N THR A 584 10.98 -2.14 -4.29
CA THR A 584 12.17 -1.53 -3.69
C THR A 584 11.93 -1.24 -2.21
N ALA A 585 13.01 -1.02 -1.47
CA ALA A 585 12.95 -0.65 -0.07
C ALA A 585 14.13 0.24 0.29
N PHE A 586 13.90 1.19 1.20
CA PHE A 586 14.97 1.96 1.79
C PHE A 586 15.55 1.19 2.97
N VAL A 587 16.88 1.05 3.04
CA VAL A 587 17.58 0.41 4.16
C VAL A 587 18.71 1.30 4.67
N ALA A 588 18.73 1.58 5.98
CA ALA A 588 19.81 2.31 6.65
C ALA A 588 20.46 1.39 7.70
N ILE A 589 21.78 1.23 7.63
CA ILE A 589 22.56 0.34 8.52
C ILE A 589 23.67 1.16 9.18
N ASP A 590 23.69 1.22 10.52
CA ASP A 590 24.83 1.74 11.26
C ASP A 590 25.92 0.67 11.34
N GLU A 591 27.17 1.04 11.05
CA GLU A 591 28.30 0.10 11.05
C GLU A 591 28.63 -0.43 12.46
N ARG A 592 28.15 0.24 13.53
CA ARG A 592 28.40 -0.12 14.92
C ARG A 592 27.58 -1.33 15.36
N VAL A 593 28.25 -2.27 16.03
CA VAL A 593 27.61 -3.37 16.76
C VAL A 593 27.21 -2.88 18.15
N VAL A 594 25.94 -3.06 18.50
CA VAL A 594 25.30 -2.51 19.71
C VAL A 594 24.52 -3.55 20.50
N SER A 595 24.31 -4.73 19.94
CA SER A 595 23.69 -5.88 20.60
C SER A 595 24.48 -7.16 20.28
N ASP A 596 24.12 -8.25 20.94
CA ASP A 596 24.65 -9.60 20.67
C ASP A 596 23.92 -10.32 19.53
N GLY A 597 23.06 -9.62 18.79
CA GLY A 597 22.22 -10.16 17.72
C GLY A 597 20.88 -10.74 18.21
N THR A 598 20.63 -10.81 19.51
CA THR A 598 19.33 -11.20 20.06
C THR A 598 18.44 -9.98 20.25
N VAL A 599 17.23 -10.00 19.68
CA VAL A 599 16.26 -8.90 19.79
C VAL A 599 14.92 -9.38 20.32
N HIS A 600 14.32 -8.57 21.19
CA HIS A 600 12.90 -8.65 21.50
C HIS A 600 12.11 -7.95 20.39
N ARG A 601 11.14 -8.64 19.80
CA ARG A 601 10.33 -8.09 18.70
C ARG A 601 9.00 -7.56 19.22
N VAL A 602 8.64 -6.35 18.80
CA VAL A 602 7.36 -5.72 19.14
C VAL A 602 6.76 -5.10 17.88
N THR A 603 5.54 -5.52 17.55
CA THR A 603 4.72 -4.84 16.54
C THR A 603 3.89 -3.77 17.21
N GLN A 604 4.11 -2.52 16.81
CA GLN A 604 3.38 -1.36 17.29
C GLN A 604 1.91 -1.46 16.85
N PRO A 605 0.96 -1.51 17.79
CA PRO A 605 -0.45 -1.43 17.44
C PRO A 605 -0.81 -0.02 16.97
N VAL A 606 -1.79 0.06 16.07
CA VAL A 606 -2.36 1.32 15.55
C VAL A 606 -3.63 1.68 16.32
N GLU A 607 -4.04 2.94 16.28
CA GLU A 607 -5.34 3.35 16.82
C GLU A 607 -6.49 2.71 16.04
N LEU A 608 -7.65 2.56 16.68
CA LEU A 608 -8.89 2.27 15.96
C LEU A 608 -9.39 3.57 15.32
N PRO A 609 -9.85 3.58 14.06
CA PRO A 609 -10.35 4.81 13.45
C PRO A 609 -11.54 5.41 14.23
N ALA A 610 -11.61 6.74 14.25
CA ALA A 610 -12.63 7.46 15.00
C ALA A 610 -14.06 7.06 14.59
N GLY A 611 -14.92 6.80 15.58
CA GLY A 611 -16.31 6.43 15.34
C GLY A 611 -16.54 4.98 14.91
N TRP A 612 -15.49 4.15 14.85
CA TRP A 612 -15.65 2.70 14.77
C TRP A 612 -15.96 2.13 16.15
N ASP A 613 -17.05 1.36 16.24
CA ASP A 613 -17.28 0.52 17.40
C ASP A 613 -16.59 -0.83 17.17
N LEU A 614 -15.67 -1.20 18.06
CA LEU A 614 -15.28 -2.61 18.18
C LEU A 614 -16.49 -3.38 18.69
N ALA A 615 -17.32 -3.86 17.76
CA ALA A 615 -18.15 -5.02 18.04
C ALA A 615 -17.18 -6.16 18.31
N MET A 616 -16.75 -6.30 19.56
CA MET A 616 -15.95 -7.43 20.03
C MET A 616 -16.65 -8.68 19.51
N PRO A 617 -16.08 -9.39 18.52
CA PRO A 617 -16.54 -10.74 18.31
C PRO A 617 -16.21 -11.44 19.63
N GLN A 618 -17.09 -12.31 20.10
CA GLN A 618 -16.85 -13.13 21.28
C GLN A 618 -15.73 -14.15 21.01
N PHE A 619 -14.52 -13.69 20.67
CA PHE A 619 -13.29 -14.45 20.76
C PHE A 619 -12.83 -14.38 22.21
N ALA A 620 -13.60 -15.00 23.10
CA ALA A 620 -12.98 -15.60 24.25
C ALA A 620 -11.97 -16.63 23.69
N PRO A 621 -10.68 -16.55 24.02
CA PRO A 621 -9.78 -17.63 23.69
C PRO A 621 -10.35 -18.90 24.34
N GLN A 622 -10.56 -19.96 23.57
CA GLN A 622 -10.86 -21.31 24.07
C GLN A 622 -9.66 -21.93 24.82
N PHE A 623 -8.88 -21.11 25.53
CA PHE A 623 -7.99 -21.54 26.60
C PHE A 623 -8.74 -21.48 27.94
N ALA A 624 -9.86 -22.20 28.01
CA ALA A 624 -10.54 -22.52 29.25
C ALA A 624 -10.95 -24.00 29.25
N GLY A 625 -9.95 -24.86 29.07
CA GLY A 625 -10.06 -26.31 29.24
C GLY A 625 -8.84 -26.80 29.98
N GLY A 626 -8.84 -26.73 31.32
CA GLY A 626 -7.70 -27.23 32.08
C GLY A 626 -7.55 -26.80 33.53
N TYR A 627 -8.53 -26.16 34.17
CA TYR A 627 -8.58 -26.10 35.63
C TYR A 627 -10.00 -26.39 36.08
N GLY A 628 -10.18 -27.57 36.69
CA GLY A 628 -11.43 -27.97 37.29
C GLY A 628 -11.88 -26.94 38.32
N ALA A 629 -13.11 -26.45 38.16
CA ALA A 629 -13.77 -25.67 39.18
C ALA A 629 -13.83 -26.50 40.47
N ALA A 630 -13.18 -25.99 41.53
CA ALA A 630 -13.40 -26.50 42.88
C ALA A 630 -14.81 -26.07 43.34
N PRO A 631 -15.62 -26.98 43.92
CA PRO A 631 -16.93 -26.62 44.46
C PRO A 631 -16.76 -25.80 45.74
N THR A 632 -17.60 -24.79 45.91
CA THR A 632 -17.73 -24.00 47.15
C THR A 632 -18.28 -24.89 48.29
N PRO A 633 -17.69 -24.88 49.50
CA PRO A 633 -18.26 -25.62 50.63
C PRO A 633 -19.11 -24.72 51.53
N THR A 634 -20.34 -25.16 51.78
CA THR A 634 -21.18 -24.70 52.90
C THR A 634 -20.89 -25.52 54.16
N GLY A 635 -20.51 -24.85 55.26
CA GLY A 635 -20.86 -25.21 56.65
C GLY A 635 -20.19 -26.42 57.35
N GLY A 636 -19.19 -26.15 58.20
CA GLY A 636 -19.07 -26.60 59.61
C GLY A 636 -18.80 -28.07 60.00
N ALA A 637 -17.58 -28.37 60.51
CA ALA A 637 -17.21 -29.19 61.71
C ALA A 637 -15.70 -29.59 61.67
N PRO A 638 -15.03 -29.90 62.81
CA PRO A 638 -13.60 -29.62 63.01
C PRO A 638 -12.61 -30.72 62.57
N MET A 639 -11.39 -30.26 62.26
CA MET A 639 -10.20 -30.98 61.76
C MET A 639 -9.57 -31.99 62.73
N PRO A 640 -8.89 -33.03 62.21
CA PRO A 640 -7.67 -33.60 62.80
C PRO A 640 -6.41 -33.25 61.95
N PRO A 641 -5.18 -33.35 62.51
CA PRO A 641 -3.97 -32.75 61.94
C PRO A 641 -3.35 -33.58 60.81
N PRO A 642 -2.49 -32.97 59.94
CA PRO A 642 -1.92 -33.64 58.79
C PRO A 642 -0.64 -34.45 59.11
N PRO A 643 -0.36 -35.55 58.40
CA PRO A 643 0.95 -36.20 58.41
C PRO A 643 1.96 -35.49 57.48
N PRO A 644 3.28 -35.66 57.70
CA PRO A 644 4.32 -34.84 57.10
C PRO A 644 4.71 -35.26 55.68
N ALA A 645 5.20 -34.28 54.92
CA ALA A 645 5.71 -34.43 53.55
C ALA A 645 6.97 -35.31 53.45
N PRO A 646 7.14 -36.11 52.38
CA PRO A 646 8.43 -36.70 52.06
C PRO A 646 9.31 -35.74 51.27
N ARG A 647 10.59 -35.76 51.66
CA ARG A 647 11.74 -35.01 51.16
C ARG A 647 12.16 -35.43 49.75
N ALA A 648 12.83 -34.47 49.11
CA ALA A 648 13.72 -34.63 47.97
C ALA A 648 14.73 -35.77 48.12
N VAL A 649 15.02 -36.45 47.01
CA VAL A 649 16.17 -37.34 46.85
C VAL A 649 17.05 -36.78 45.73
N GLN A 650 18.26 -36.39 46.12
CA GLN A 650 19.41 -36.26 45.24
C GLN A 650 19.87 -37.64 44.78
N ALA A 651 20.31 -37.77 43.53
CA ALA A 651 21.32 -38.76 43.19
C ALA A 651 22.28 -38.20 42.13
N ALA A 652 23.56 -38.38 42.44
CA ALA A 652 24.73 -37.85 41.76
C ALA A 652 25.22 -38.73 40.62
N GLY A 653 25.95 -38.11 39.69
CA GLY A 653 27.24 -38.61 39.19
C GLY A 653 27.24 -39.57 37.99
N ALA A 654 27.76 -39.09 36.85
CA ALA A 654 28.93 -39.69 36.18
C ALA A 654 29.32 -38.92 34.90
N ARG A 655 30.58 -38.46 34.84
CA ARG A 655 31.40 -38.23 33.64
C ARG A 655 32.55 -39.28 33.70
N PRO A 656 33.48 -39.43 32.72
CA PRO A 656 33.61 -38.82 31.39
C PRO A 656 33.96 -39.83 30.25
N GLY A 657 34.02 -39.36 29.00
CA GLY A 657 34.92 -39.94 28.00
C GLY A 657 34.50 -39.75 26.54
N GLY A 658 35.39 -39.19 25.71
CA GLY A 658 35.28 -39.29 24.26
C GLY A 658 35.69 -38.03 23.49
N ARG A 659 36.99 -37.83 23.30
CA ARG A 659 37.58 -36.88 22.34
C ARG A 659 37.23 -37.31 20.90
N PHE A 660 36.84 -36.37 20.05
CA PHE A 660 37.22 -36.41 18.62
C PHE A 660 37.68 -35.03 18.16
N ARG A 661 38.89 -35.03 17.59
CA ARG A 661 39.59 -33.92 16.94
C ARG A 661 39.28 -34.05 15.44
N GLY A 662 38.87 -32.97 14.79
CA GLY A 662 38.79 -32.87 13.35
C GLY A 662 39.06 -31.42 12.92
N ARG A 663 40.30 -31.16 12.50
CA ARG A 663 40.77 -29.89 11.92
C ARG A 663 40.53 -29.97 10.41
N ALA A 664 39.89 -28.96 9.84
CA ALA A 664 39.97 -28.67 8.41
C ALA A 664 40.04 -27.15 8.21
N GLU A 665 41.21 -26.69 7.76
CA GLU A 665 41.46 -25.36 7.19
C GLU A 665 41.04 -25.34 5.71
N SER A 666 40.92 -24.12 5.16
CA SER A 666 40.83 -23.71 3.74
C SER A 666 39.41 -23.34 3.31
N LYS A 667 39.13 -22.25 2.56
CA LYS A 667 39.96 -21.33 1.76
C LYS A 667 39.10 -20.08 1.50
N LYS A 668 39.68 -18.89 1.63
CA LYS A 668 39.08 -17.64 1.12
C LYS A 668 39.00 -17.73 -0.40
N VAL A 669 37.83 -17.46 -0.97
CA VAL A 669 37.64 -17.13 -2.39
C VAL A 669 37.05 -15.72 -2.43
N ALA A 670 37.82 -14.81 -3.03
CA ALA A 670 37.39 -13.45 -3.31
C ALA A 670 36.44 -13.47 -4.51
N ALA A 671 35.31 -12.76 -4.41
CA ALA A 671 34.43 -12.49 -5.55
C ALA A 671 35.05 -11.39 -6.43
N PRO A 672 34.99 -11.50 -7.77
CA PRO A 672 35.48 -10.47 -8.67
C PRO A 672 34.54 -9.24 -8.70
N SER A 673 35.14 -8.08 -8.92
CA SER A 673 34.55 -6.75 -8.94
C SER A 673 33.64 -6.46 -10.16
N LEU A 674 32.62 -5.63 -9.92
CA LEU A 674 31.53 -5.17 -10.82
C LEU A 674 31.93 -4.40 -12.09
N GLU A 675 33.22 -4.25 -12.41
CA GLU A 675 33.68 -3.39 -13.52
C GLU A 675 33.76 -4.08 -14.89
N ARG A 676 33.40 -5.37 -15.03
CA ARG A 676 33.52 -6.10 -16.32
C ARG A 676 32.20 -6.45 -17.02
N MET A 677 31.06 -5.95 -16.54
CA MET A 677 29.75 -6.19 -17.17
C MET A 677 29.24 -5.01 -18.02
N ALA A 678 30.01 -3.93 -18.13
CA ALA A 678 29.63 -2.73 -18.89
C ALA A 678 29.98 -2.78 -20.40
N ASP A 679 30.55 -3.89 -20.90
CA ASP A 679 31.17 -3.93 -22.25
C ASP A 679 30.44 -4.84 -23.26
N SER A 680 29.26 -5.38 -22.93
CA SER A 680 28.41 -6.10 -23.88
C SER A 680 27.20 -5.25 -24.24
N GLY A 681 27.34 -4.41 -25.27
CA GLY A 681 26.32 -3.49 -25.76
C GLY A 681 25.04 -4.16 -26.26
N LEU A 682 24.16 -4.55 -25.33
CA LEU A 682 22.79 -4.99 -25.57
C LEU A 682 21.84 -4.03 -24.85
N VAL A 683 21.79 -2.81 -25.37
CA VAL A 683 20.71 -1.84 -25.10
C VAL A 683 20.13 -1.45 -26.45
N SER A 684 19.21 -2.27 -26.97
CA SER A 684 18.22 -1.88 -27.98
C SER A 684 17.24 -3.02 -28.25
N ASP A 685 15.97 -2.66 -28.43
CA ASP A 685 14.79 -3.49 -28.77
C ASP A 685 14.10 -4.24 -27.64
N PHE A 686 13.09 -3.56 -27.08
CA PHE A 686 12.01 -4.15 -26.30
C PHE A 686 10.97 -4.80 -27.23
N GLY A 687 10.81 -6.12 -27.11
CA GLY A 687 9.60 -6.83 -27.54
C GLY A 687 9.80 -8.13 -28.32
N ILE A 688 10.39 -9.17 -27.72
CA ILE A 688 10.33 -10.55 -28.25
C ILE A 688 10.21 -11.57 -27.09
N VAL A 689 9.19 -12.43 -27.15
CA VAL A 689 9.09 -13.70 -26.40
C VAL A 689 10.12 -14.65 -27.01
N PRO A 690 11.01 -15.32 -26.23
CA PRO A 690 12.13 -16.07 -26.80
C PRO A 690 11.68 -17.11 -27.82
N ASP A 691 12.02 -16.97 -29.11
CA ASP A 691 11.39 -17.74 -30.20
C ASP A 691 12.13 -19.07 -30.53
N ASP A 692 13.27 -19.37 -29.89
CA ASP A 692 14.08 -20.57 -30.20
C ASP A 692 14.43 -21.46 -28.97
N LEU A 693 14.60 -22.76 -29.22
CA LEU A 693 15.06 -23.79 -28.28
C LEU A 693 16.43 -23.48 -27.66
N ALA A 694 17.28 -22.70 -28.34
CA ALA A 694 18.59 -22.31 -27.85
C ALA A 694 18.48 -21.39 -26.61
N GLU A 695 17.61 -20.38 -26.65
CA GLU A 695 17.39 -19.44 -25.55
C GLU A 695 16.75 -20.13 -24.34
N LEU A 696 15.81 -21.07 -24.57
CA LEU A 696 15.24 -21.87 -23.49
C LEU A 696 16.26 -22.78 -22.82
N ARG A 697 17.30 -23.23 -23.54
CA ARG A 697 18.40 -24.00 -22.94
C ARG A 697 19.30 -23.12 -22.07
N GLU A 698 19.52 -21.87 -22.45
CA GLU A 698 20.24 -20.90 -21.63
C GLU A 698 19.47 -20.57 -20.34
N ILE A 699 18.16 -20.33 -20.46
CA ILE A 699 17.27 -20.12 -19.31
C ILE A 699 17.31 -21.36 -18.38
N ALA A 700 17.22 -22.57 -18.93
CA ALA A 700 17.32 -23.79 -18.13
C ALA A 700 18.68 -23.93 -17.42
N ALA A 701 19.78 -23.51 -18.05
CA ALA A 701 21.11 -23.50 -17.43
C ALA A 701 21.20 -22.51 -16.26
N MET A 702 20.65 -21.31 -16.44
CA MET A 702 20.57 -20.29 -15.38
C MET A 702 19.73 -20.75 -14.20
N GLU A 703 18.58 -21.38 -14.46
CA GLU A 703 17.71 -21.91 -13.40
C GLU A 703 18.35 -23.07 -12.65
N ALA A 704 19.06 -23.97 -13.35
CA ALA A 704 19.81 -25.02 -12.69
C ALA A 704 20.87 -24.45 -11.73
N GLN A 705 21.60 -23.41 -12.17
CA GLN A 705 22.61 -22.74 -11.35
C GLN A 705 21.96 -22.02 -10.15
N ARG A 706 20.81 -21.37 -10.34
CA ARG A 706 20.05 -20.71 -9.27
C ARG A 706 19.65 -21.72 -8.18
N LEU A 707 19.09 -22.87 -8.55
CA LEU A 707 18.74 -23.93 -7.60
C LEU A 707 19.96 -24.53 -6.91
N GLU A 708 21.11 -24.64 -7.58
CA GLU A 708 22.31 -25.18 -6.93
C GLU A 708 22.89 -24.24 -5.88
N LEU A 709 22.89 -22.92 -6.14
CA LEU A 709 23.31 -21.90 -5.18
C LEU A 709 22.35 -21.82 -3.99
N ALA A 710 21.07 -22.11 -4.20
CA ALA A 710 20.03 -22.10 -3.17
C ALA A 710 19.88 -23.44 -2.41
N ALA A 711 20.74 -24.44 -2.67
CA ALA A 711 20.58 -25.77 -2.07
C ALA A 711 20.71 -25.79 -0.54
N GLY A 712 21.35 -24.77 0.06
CA GLY A 712 21.52 -24.61 1.50
C GLY A 712 20.34 -23.98 2.24
N LEU A 713 19.28 -23.56 1.53
CA LEU A 713 18.14 -22.88 2.14
C LEU A 713 17.21 -23.83 2.93
N PRO A 714 16.47 -23.31 3.92
CA PRO A 714 15.43 -24.05 4.62
C PRO A 714 14.41 -24.71 3.65
N ALA A 715 13.79 -25.81 4.08
CA ALA A 715 12.88 -26.59 3.21
C ALA A 715 11.67 -25.79 2.69
N HIS A 716 11.17 -24.81 3.43
CA HIS A 716 10.04 -23.98 3.01
C HIS A 716 10.42 -23.00 1.89
N GLU A 717 11.57 -22.33 1.98
CA GLU A 717 12.10 -21.46 0.91
C GLU A 717 12.44 -22.27 -0.35
N ARG A 718 12.95 -23.49 -0.19
CA ARG A 718 13.18 -24.41 -1.31
C ARG A 718 11.87 -24.84 -1.99
N LEU A 719 10.79 -25.02 -1.24
CA LEU A 719 9.47 -25.27 -1.81
C LEU A 719 8.94 -24.05 -2.59
N GLU A 720 9.13 -22.83 -2.08
CA GLU A 720 8.75 -21.60 -2.79
C GLU A 720 9.51 -21.45 -4.11
N LEU A 721 10.82 -21.70 -4.12
CA LEU A 721 11.64 -21.65 -5.33
C LEU A 721 11.24 -22.72 -6.37
N LEU A 722 10.84 -23.91 -5.93
CA LEU A 722 10.31 -24.94 -6.83
C LEU A 722 8.94 -24.58 -7.39
N ALA A 723 8.06 -23.95 -6.60
CA ALA A 723 6.77 -23.46 -7.05
C ALA A 723 6.91 -22.30 -8.06
N ASP A 724 7.83 -21.36 -7.79
CA ASP A 724 8.21 -20.28 -8.71
C ASP A 724 8.75 -20.86 -10.02
N LEU A 725 9.67 -21.83 -9.96
CA LEU A 725 10.21 -22.51 -11.13
C LEU A 725 9.11 -23.18 -11.97
N ALA A 726 8.17 -23.89 -11.34
CA ALA A 726 7.06 -24.55 -12.02
C ALA A 726 6.17 -23.55 -12.77
N SER A 727 5.86 -22.41 -12.15
CA SER A 727 5.04 -21.35 -12.74
C SER A 727 5.73 -20.68 -13.94
N ARG A 728 7.02 -20.35 -13.79
CA ARG A 728 7.82 -19.70 -14.86
C ARG A 728 8.02 -20.63 -16.05
N LEU A 729 8.47 -21.87 -15.81
CA LEU A 729 8.62 -22.86 -16.89
C LEU A 729 7.29 -23.16 -17.56
N GLY A 730 6.22 -23.35 -16.77
CA GLY A 730 4.87 -23.61 -17.28
C GLY A 730 4.39 -22.52 -18.24
N THR A 731 4.64 -21.24 -17.91
CA THR A 731 4.29 -20.11 -18.78
C THR A 731 5.14 -20.10 -20.06
N LEU A 732 6.45 -20.33 -19.94
CA LEU A 732 7.39 -20.31 -21.08
C LEU A 732 7.08 -21.41 -22.12
N ILE A 733 6.58 -22.57 -21.68
CA ILE A 733 6.34 -23.74 -22.54
C ILE A 733 4.86 -24.00 -22.84
N ALA A 734 3.92 -23.24 -22.28
CA ALA A 734 2.47 -23.49 -22.38
C ALA A 734 1.95 -23.64 -23.81
N ALA A 735 2.45 -22.81 -24.74
CA ALA A 735 2.07 -22.84 -26.15
C ALA A 735 3.01 -23.69 -27.04
N ARG A 736 4.03 -24.35 -26.44
CA ARG A 736 5.10 -25.05 -27.18
C ARG A 736 4.90 -26.55 -27.12
N THR A 737 4.70 -27.17 -28.28
CA THR A 737 4.54 -28.62 -28.44
C THR A 737 5.65 -29.21 -29.29
N GLY A 738 6.27 -30.31 -28.86
CA GLY A 738 7.29 -31.02 -29.63
C GLY A 738 8.24 -31.82 -28.74
N ALA A 739 8.89 -32.84 -29.32
CA ALA A 739 9.79 -33.75 -28.57
C ALA A 739 10.95 -33.03 -27.87
N GLY A 740 11.34 -31.85 -28.36
CA GLY A 740 12.35 -31.00 -27.73
C GLY A 740 11.93 -30.37 -26.40
N TYR A 741 10.63 -30.15 -26.17
CA TYR A 741 10.09 -29.46 -24.98
C TYR A 741 9.51 -30.42 -23.92
N GLU A 742 9.29 -31.68 -24.29
CA GLU A 742 8.73 -32.74 -23.44
C GLU A 742 9.42 -32.89 -22.07
N PRO A 743 10.77 -32.78 -21.95
CA PRO A 743 11.41 -32.86 -20.63
C PRO A 743 10.99 -31.74 -19.67
N LEU A 744 10.75 -30.53 -20.17
CA LEU A 744 10.31 -29.40 -19.34
C LEU A 744 8.84 -29.51 -18.97
N HIS A 745 7.98 -29.97 -19.90
CA HIS A 745 6.56 -30.25 -19.59
C HIS A 745 6.42 -31.31 -18.49
N ARG A 746 7.24 -32.37 -18.54
CA ARG A 746 7.29 -33.39 -17.48
C ARG A 746 7.77 -32.81 -16.16
N LEU A 747 8.83 -31.98 -16.17
CA LEU A 747 9.33 -31.34 -14.96
C LEU A 747 8.25 -30.45 -14.32
N VAL A 748 7.56 -29.61 -15.10
CA VAL A 748 6.47 -28.76 -14.61
C VAL A 748 5.36 -29.60 -13.99
N ALA A 749 4.95 -30.70 -14.65
CA ALA A 749 3.94 -31.59 -14.11
C ALA A 749 4.37 -32.24 -12.78
N GLU A 750 5.63 -32.66 -12.64
CA GLU A 750 6.17 -33.23 -11.40
C GLU A 750 6.23 -32.19 -10.27
N LEU A 751 6.60 -30.95 -10.57
CA LEU A 751 6.66 -29.88 -9.57
C LEU A 751 5.25 -29.44 -9.11
N VAL A 752 4.28 -29.37 -10.02
CA VAL A 752 2.89 -29.03 -9.70
C VAL A 752 2.21 -30.14 -8.89
N ALA A 753 2.55 -31.41 -9.15
CA ALA A 753 2.01 -32.54 -8.39
C ALA A 753 2.43 -32.55 -6.92
N GLY A 754 3.54 -31.87 -6.58
CA GLY A 754 4.09 -31.82 -5.22
C GLY A 754 4.70 -33.15 -4.75
N GLY A 755 5.32 -33.15 -3.58
CA GLY A 755 6.03 -34.31 -3.05
C GLY A 755 7.14 -33.95 -2.07
N ASP A 756 8.06 -34.89 -1.84
CA ASP A 756 9.23 -34.69 -1.00
C ASP A 756 10.16 -33.61 -1.59
N THR A 757 10.41 -32.55 -0.82
CA THR A 757 11.15 -31.36 -1.28
C THR A 757 12.55 -31.69 -1.76
N ASP A 758 13.28 -32.57 -1.05
CA ASP A 758 14.67 -32.90 -1.39
C ASP A 758 14.74 -33.71 -2.69
N GLN A 759 13.78 -34.63 -2.88
CA GLN A 759 13.67 -35.41 -4.12
C GLN A 759 13.27 -34.53 -5.31
N LEU A 760 12.28 -33.65 -5.15
CA LEU A 760 11.85 -32.73 -6.21
C LEU A 760 12.98 -31.75 -6.57
N TRP A 761 13.70 -31.25 -5.57
CA TRP A 761 14.85 -30.37 -5.77
C TRP A 761 15.95 -31.03 -6.60
N SER A 762 16.37 -32.24 -6.20
CA SER A 762 17.39 -32.99 -6.93
C SER A 762 16.95 -33.32 -8.36
N ARG A 763 15.66 -33.62 -8.57
CA ARG A 763 15.10 -33.88 -9.91
C ARG A 763 15.04 -32.63 -10.77
N ALA A 764 14.64 -31.49 -10.22
CA ALA A 764 14.58 -30.22 -10.94
C ALA A 764 15.94 -29.77 -11.45
N VAL A 765 16.95 -29.78 -10.58
CA VAL A 765 18.34 -29.46 -10.97
C VAL A 765 18.83 -30.38 -12.07
N LYS A 766 18.58 -31.69 -11.94
CA LYS A 766 19.00 -32.68 -12.93
C LYS A 766 18.32 -32.48 -14.28
N ALA A 767 17.00 -32.35 -14.30
CA ALA A 767 16.22 -32.20 -15.52
C ALA A 767 16.58 -30.92 -16.29
N LEU A 768 16.81 -29.81 -15.58
CA LEU A 768 17.24 -28.54 -16.17
C LEU A 768 18.65 -28.62 -16.79
N ARG A 769 19.60 -29.27 -16.10
CA ARG A 769 20.96 -29.48 -16.66
C ARG A 769 20.97 -30.40 -17.87
N GLU A 770 20.20 -31.47 -17.83
CA GLU A 770 20.05 -32.40 -18.97
C GLU A 770 19.43 -31.69 -20.17
N PHE A 771 18.40 -30.87 -19.94
CA PHE A 771 17.77 -30.06 -20.99
C PHE A 771 18.75 -29.05 -21.60
N ALA A 772 19.50 -28.32 -20.76
CA ALA A 772 20.49 -27.34 -21.19
C ALA A 772 21.63 -27.96 -22.02
N SER A 773 22.04 -29.19 -21.71
CA SER A 773 23.16 -29.87 -22.36
C SER A 773 22.78 -30.66 -23.62
N ALA A 774 21.49 -30.92 -23.87
CA ALA A 774 21.00 -31.72 -25.01
C ALA A 774 21.26 -31.11 -26.41
N GLY A 775 21.83 -29.90 -26.50
CA GLY A 775 22.20 -29.23 -27.75
C GLY A 775 23.70 -29.18 -28.07
N GLN A 776 24.58 -29.59 -27.15
CA GLN A 776 26.04 -29.62 -27.40
C GLN A 776 26.45 -30.94 -28.06
N VAL A 777 26.13 -31.10 -29.35
CA VAL A 777 26.85 -32.05 -30.19
C VAL A 777 28.23 -31.45 -30.46
N VAL A 778 29.25 -32.08 -29.91
CA VAL A 778 30.67 -31.85 -30.21
C VAL A 778 30.87 -31.86 -31.72
N ALA A 779 31.19 -30.71 -32.31
CA ALA A 779 31.68 -30.64 -33.67
C ALA A 779 33.03 -31.36 -33.74
N PRO A 780 33.27 -32.24 -34.74
CA PRO A 780 34.49 -33.01 -34.82
C PRO A 780 35.69 -32.13 -35.14
N ASP A 781 36.80 -32.50 -34.52
CA ASP A 781 38.15 -31.96 -34.67
C ASP A 781 38.50 -31.68 -36.14
N ARG A 782 38.46 -30.40 -36.55
CA ARG A 782 39.06 -29.96 -37.82
C ARG A 782 40.52 -29.68 -37.56
N GLY A 783 41.29 -30.75 -37.73
CA GLY A 783 42.74 -30.74 -37.72
C GLY A 783 43.33 -29.61 -38.57
N SER A 784 44.25 -28.89 -37.95
CA SER A 784 45.26 -28.09 -38.65
C SER A 784 46.13 -29.03 -39.50
N SER A 785 45.95 -28.97 -40.80
CA SER A 785 46.93 -29.41 -41.79
C SER A 785 47.01 -28.31 -42.85
N PHE A 786 47.91 -27.35 -42.63
CA PHE A 786 48.42 -26.50 -43.70
C PHE A 786 49.91 -26.82 -43.88
N TRP A 787 50.25 -27.30 -45.08
CA TRP A 787 51.61 -27.48 -45.55
C TRP A 787 52.16 -26.14 -46.04
N ARG A 788 53.41 -25.86 -45.63
CA ARG A 788 54.36 -24.81 -46.05
C ARG A 788 54.09 -23.37 -45.66
#